data_AF-A0A831WUU5-F1
#
_entry.id   AF-A0A831WUU5-F1
#
_cell.length_a   1.000
_cell.length_b   1.000
_cell.length_c   1.000
_cell.angle_alpha   90.00
_cell.angle_beta   90.00
_cell.angle_gamma   90.00
#
_symmetry.space_group_name_H-M   'P 1'
#
loop_
_entity.id
_entity.type
_entity.pdbx_description
1 polymer ?
#
loop_
_entity_poly.entity_id
_entity_poly.type
_entity_poly.pdbx_seq_one_letter_code
_entity_poly.pdbx_strand_id
1 'polypeptide(L)'
;MNTTVPQSAIGAPQSFAPWRERLFPQYEWTLLLVILLECAVFSFTGSNFLTLANAFEVTRLSVEIGLLALALTPVIITSGIDLSVGSMMGLAAVVLGGLWRDAHCPLPLAVGLTLLVGAAGGGLNAFLIARLKLPPLIVTLGTYSLFRGIAEGLTRGIENYFGFPPQFLFLGQGYLGGVVPPQLFLLLAAGLGYGLLLHRTAIGRSLYAIGLSAEGARYAGIPVGKRLGLVYVLAGLASSLAAVVYVAHLGQAKSDAGTGYELMAITAVVLGGTSIFGGRGTVPGTVLGLFAIVILQNGLRLSAQPAELAGILTGVLLIATISLDRFAAWRGRFQDVQRPVRLLMVRASSNLTGYCTFSKENEVKNSQVAVLSAVILVAALIVAGSNWLLVRSLQQQLIGNSNGDPAPATTTSRRKPVVAMMPKAKGDPYFISCRQGAEEAARELGVELLWDGPTDLDPAKQNEVVEAWITRGVDTIAVSVENQAAISTVLRKARQRGIRVLTWDADAERDARDFLINQATPQGIGYTLTDEAARILNNKGEFAIITASLSAANQNEWIKHIKARLAEKYPGLKLVAIQPSDGDRDRAFAETQTVLKVYPNVKLIMAIAAPAVPGAAEAVKQSGRSDVKVTGLSLPNMCKPYVHAGVIESIVLWNTIDLGYLTVYAAHALNTGELKRGDRELRAGRLGRIEVQDDEVRLGAPFIFNKSNIDRFDF
;
A
#
# COMPACT_ATOMS: atom_id res chain seq x y z
N MET A 1 -58.62 -8.64 60.52
CA MET A 1 -57.62 -7.55 60.41
C MET A 1 -57.00 -7.63 59.04
N ASN A 2 -57.22 -6.60 58.22
CA ASN A 2 -56.63 -6.43 56.89
C ASN A 2 -55.11 -6.26 56.99
N THR A 3 -54.34 -6.98 56.16
CA THR A 3 -52.96 -6.63 55.87
C THR A 3 -52.75 -6.57 54.36
N THR A 4 -52.95 -5.36 53.84
CA THR A 4 -52.54 -4.94 52.51
C THR A 4 -51.02 -5.08 52.36
N VAL A 5 -50.59 -5.87 51.37
CA VAL A 5 -49.20 -5.89 50.91
C VAL A 5 -48.87 -4.50 50.33
N PRO A 6 -47.78 -3.83 50.74
CA PRO A 6 -47.44 -2.52 50.21
C PRO A 6 -47.07 -2.65 48.72
N GLN A 7 -47.72 -1.81 47.89
CA GLN A 7 -47.50 -1.70 46.43
C GLN A 7 -46.07 -1.28 46.00
N SER A 8 -45.15 -1.06 46.94
CA SER A 8 -43.77 -0.65 46.66
C SER A 8 -42.82 -1.79 46.26
N ALA A 9 -43.28 -3.05 46.25
CA ALA A 9 -42.49 -4.22 45.85
C ALA A 9 -42.53 -4.53 44.34
N ILE A 10 -43.28 -3.75 43.55
CA ILE A 10 -43.22 -3.81 42.09
C ILE A 10 -42.18 -2.77 41.66
N GLY A 11 -40.95 -3.21 41.43
CA GLY A 11 -39.91 -2.36 40.85
C GLY A 11 -40.45 -1.69 39.60
N ALA A 12 -40.34 -0.36 39.54
CA ALA A 12 -40.74 0.40 38.36
C ALA A 12 -40.09 -0.24 37.12
N PRO A 13 -40.83 -0.41 36.01
CA PRO A 13 -40.24 -0.91 34.78
C PRO A 13 -39.04 -0.03 34.46
N GLN A 14 -37.85 -0.64 34.32
CA GLN A 14 -36.65 0.05 33.90
C GLN A 14 -37.02 0.87 32.66
N SER A 15 -36.98 2.19 32.79
CA SER A 15 -37.30 3.09 31.68
C SER A 15 -36.43 2.65 30.52
N PHE A 16 -37.06 2.17 29.44
CA PHE A 16 -36.36 1.83 28.22
C PHE A 16 -35.44 2.99 27.85
N ALA A 17 -34.13 2.76 27.81
CA ALA A 17 -33.19 3.75 27.31
C ALA A 17 -33.75 4.31 25.99
N PRO A 18 -33.81 5.64 25.82
CA PRO A 18 -34.38 6.25 24.63
C PRO A 18 -33.77 5.61 23.39
N TRP A 19 -34.56 5.40 22.34
CA TRP A 19 -34.14 4.66 21.14
C TRP A 19 -32.81 5.15 20.52
N ARG A 20 -32.46 6.42 20.78
CA ARG A 20 -31.17 7.04 20.41
C ARG A 20 -29.96 6.41 21.13
N GLU A 21 -30.07 6.10 22.43
CA GLU A 21 -29.02 5.41 23.21
C GLU A 21 -28.90 3.92 22.88
N ARG A 22 -29.95 3.34 22.28
CA ARG A 22 -29.94 1.96 21.77
C ARG A 22 -29.33 1.80 20.39
N LEU A 23 -29.33 2.85 19.57
CA LEU A 23 -28.83 2.79 18.19
C LEU A 23 -27.37 3.22 18.05
N PHE A 24 -26.86 4.11 18.92
CA PHE A 24 -25.47 4.60 18.84
C PHE A 24 -24.89 4.89 20.25
N PRO A 25 -23.96 4.06 20.78
CA PRO A 25 -23.28 4.35 22.05
C PRO A 25 -22.34 5.57 21.94
N GLN A 26 -21.95 6.16 23.08
CA GLN A 26 -21.18 7.43 23.18
C GLN A 26 -19.87 7.50 22.37
N TYR A 27 -19.22 6.37 22.06
CA TYR A 27 -17.97 6.34 21.28
C TYR A 27 -18.17 6.55 19.76
N GLU A 28 -19.31 6.12 19.20
CA GLU A 28 -19.59 6.28 17.77
C GLU A 28 -19.74 7.77 17.39
N TRP A 29 -20.29 8.58 18.28
CA TRP A 29 -20.36 10.05 18.13
C TRP A 29 -18.99 10.72 18.18
N THR A 30 -18.08 10.23 19.01
CA THR A 30 -16.72 10.77 19.11
C THR A 30 -15.96 10.50 17.81
N LEU A 31 -16.09 9.28 17.29
CA LEU A 31 -15.44 8.90 16.05
C LEU A 31 -16.05 9.58 14.83
N LEU A 32 -17.37 9.81 14.84
CA LEU A 32 -18.03 10.61 13.81
C LEU A 32 -17.56 12.07 13.83
N LEU A 33 -17.38 12.67 15.02
CA LEU A 33 -16.80 14.02 15.14
C LEU A 33 -15.36 14.10 14.62
N VAL A 34 -14.58 13.05 14.85
CA VAL A 34 -13.22 12.90 14.31
C VAL A 34 -13.22 12.87 12.80
N ILE A 35 -14.06 12.05 12.19
CA ILE A 35 -14.22 11.99 10.73
C ILE A 35 -14.65 13.36 10.18
N LEU A 36 -15.59 14.04 10.84
CA LEU A 36 -16.02 15.38 10.43
C LEU A 36 -14.87 16.39 10.50
N LEU A 37 -14.01 16.31 11.52
CA LEU A 37 -12.84 17.16 11.67
C LEU A 37 -11.78 16.87 10.60
N GLU A 38 -11.48 15.59 10.33
CA GLU A 38 -10.60 15.18 9.24
C GLU A 38 -11.11 15.70 7.89
N CYS A 39 -12.40 15.50 7.61
CA CYS A 39 -13.04 16.02 6.41
C CYS A 39 -12.93 17.55 6.31
N ALA A 40 -13.10 18.26 7.42
CA ALA A 40 -12.92 19.72 7.45
C ALA A 40 -11.47 20.09 7.12
N VAL A 41 -10.47 19.50 7.78
CA VAL A 41 -9.05 19.79 7.53
C VAL A 41 -8.63 19.49 6.09
N PHE A 42 -9.03 18.32 5.56
CA PHE A 42 -8.68 17.94 4.20
C PHE A 42 -9.50 18.66 3.13
N SER A 43 -10.66 19.21 3.47
CA SER A 43 -11.39 20.10 2.54
C SER A 43 -10.63 21.38 2.22
N PHE A 44 -9.81 21.89 3.15
CA PHE A 44 -8.99 23.08 2.95
C PHE A 44 -7.60 22.78 2.38
N THR A 45 -7.04 21.61 2.69
CA THR A 45 -5.65 21.26 2.32
C THR A 45 -5.56 20.39 1.06
N GLY A 46 -6.53 19.51 0.83
CA GLY A 46 -6.55 18.58 -0.28
C GLY A 46 -7.27 19.13 -1.50
N SER A 47 -6.62 19.11 -2.66
CA SER A 47 -7.30 19.42 -3.92
C SER A 47 -8.34 18.35 -4.24
N ASN A 48 -9.54 18.77 -4.66
CA ASN A 48 -10.67 17.89 -5.01
C ASN A 48 -11.17 16.97 -3.89
N PHE A 49 -10.84 17.24 -2.62
CA PHE A 49 -11.22 16.37 -1.50
C PHE A 49 -12.75 16.20 -1.35
N LEU A 50 -13.53 17.28 -1.48
CA LEU A 50 -15.00 17.22 -1.37
C LEU A 50 -15.72 16.81 -2.68
N THR A 51 -14.99 16.22 -3.64
CA THR A 51 -15.61 15.77 -4.90
C THR A 51 -16.26 14.40 -4.76
N LEU A 52 -17.30 14.15 -5.56
CA LEU A 52 -17.92 12.82 -5.67
C LEU A 52 -16.91 11.76 -6.12
N ALA A 53 -15.99 12.11 -7.03
CA ALA A 53 -14.93 11.22 -7.47
C ALA A 53 -14.08 10.73 -6.28
N ASN A 54 -13.69 11.65 -5.39
CA ASN A 54 -12.96 11.31 -4.19
C ASN A 54 -13.77 10.45 -3.21
N ALA A 55 -15.04 10.78 -2.98
CA ALA A 55 -15.91 9.98 -2.10
C ALA A 55 -16.01 8.52 -2.57
N PHE A 56 -16.08 8.29 -3.88
CA PHE A 56 -16.07 6.95 -4.44
C PHE A 56 -14.71 6.27 -4.38
N GLU A 57 -13.61 7.02 -4.46
CA GLU A 57 -12.27 6.48 -4.30
C GLU A 57 -12.01 6.02 -2.85
N VAL A 58 -12.38 6.84 -1.86
CA VAL A 58 -12.40 6.46 -0.44
C VAL A 58 -13.24 5.19 -0.26
N THR A 59 -14.41 5.14 -0.89
CA THR A 59 -15.27 3.96 -0.81
C THR A 59 -14.64 2.72 -1.44
N ARG A 60 -13.93 2.88 -2.57
CA ARG A 60 -13.23 1.81 -3.27
C ARG A 60 -12.17 1.19 -2.35
N LEU A 61 -11.27 2.02 -1.82
CA LEU A 61 -10.21 1.61 -0.88
C LEU A 61 -10.74 0.98 0.41
N SER A 62 -11.93 1.40 0.85
CA SER A 62 -12.56 0.86 2.05
C SER A 62 -13.08 -0.57 1.90
N VAL A 63 -13.30 -1.11 0.69
CA VAL A 63 -13.99 -2.41 0.57
C VAL A 63 -13.12 -3.57 1.02
N GLU A 64 -11.90 -3.68 0.54
CA GLU A 64 -11.00 -4.78 0.86
C GLU A 64 -10.70 -4.80 2.37
N ILE A 65 -10.26 -3.67 2.92
CA ILE A 65 -9.98 -3.53 4.35
C ILE A 65 -11.26 -3.67 5.18
N GLY A 66 -12.40 -3.17 4.68
CA GLY A 66 -13.68 -3.22 5.35
C GLY A 66 -14.23 -4.63 5.47
N LEU A 67 -14.11 -5.46 4.44
CA LEU A 67 -14.47 -6.88 4.49
C LEU A 67 -13.67 -7.62 5.56
N LEU A 68 -12.35 -7.38 5.62
CA LEU A 68 -11.48 -7.94 6.65
C LEU A 68 -11.86 -7.42 8.04
N ALA A 69 -12.06 -6.11 8.20
CA ALA A 69 -12.41 -5.48 9.48
C ALA A 69 -13.73 -6.01 10.02
N LEU A 70 -14.78 -6.09 9.20
CA LEU A 70 -16.09 -6.65 9.58
C LEU A 70 -15.99 -8.11 10.03
N ALA A 71 -15.11 -8.89 9.40
CA ALA A 71 -14.87 -10.28 9.76
C ALA A 71 -14.03 -10.43 11.04
N LEU A 72 -13.13 -9.49 11.31
CA LEU A 72 -12.35 -9.43 12.55
C LEU A 72 -13.17 -8.92 13.74
N THR A 73 -14.22 -8.11 13.53
CA THR A 73 -15.11 -7.65 14.62
C THR A 73 -15.60 -8.80 15.52
N PRO A 74 -16.25 -9.86 15.01
CA PRO A 74 -16.68 -10.98 15.86
C PRO A 74 -15.51 -11.79 16.45
N VAL A 75 -14.36 -11.87 15.76
CA VAL A 75 -13.15 -12.55 16.29
C VAL A 75 -12.64 -11.83 17.53
N ILE A 76 -12.50 -10.50 17.46
CA ILE A 76 -12.03 -9.65 18.55
C ILE A 76 -13.07 -9.57 19.68
N ILE A 77 -14.37 -9.53 19.37
CA ILE A 77 -15.44 -9.63 20.39
C ILE A 77 -15.29 -10.91 21.22
N THR A 78 -14.82 -12.02 20.64
CA THR A 78 -14.55 -13.27 21.38
C THR A 78 -13.19 -13.34 22.07
N SER A 79 -12.48 -12.20 22.19
CA SER A 79 -11.11 -12.10 22.73
C SER A 79 -10.05 -12.83 21.89
N GLY A 80 -10.35 -13.09 20.61
CA GLY A 80 -9.42 -13.64 19.64
C GLY A 80 -8.70 -12.55 18.84
N ILE A 81 -7.60 -12.91 18.21
CA ILE A 81 -6.90 -12.07 17.23
C ILE A 81 -6.55 -12.98 16.05
N ASP A 82 -6.84 -12.52 14.83
CA ASP A 82 -6.47 -13.22 13.60
C ASP A 82 -5.56 -12.36 12.73
N LEU A 83 -4.27 -12.63 12.81
CA LEU A 83 -3.25 -12.00 11.97
C LEU A 83 -3.15 -12.63 10.57
N SER A 84 -3.74 -13.82 10.37
CA SER A 84 -3.59 -14.57 9.12
C SER A 84 -4.48 -14.04 7.99
N VAL A 85 -5.45 -13.17 8.29
CA VAL A 85 -6.44 -12.68 7.30
C VAL A 85 -5.83 -12.01 6.06
N GLY A 86 -4.71 -11.28 6.22
CA GLY A 86 -3.98 -10.67 5.10
C GLY A 86 -3.23 -11.69 4.26
N SER A 87 -2.53 -12.64 4.91
CA SER A 87 -1.85 -13.74 4.21
C SER A 87 -2.82 -14.72 3.52
N MET A 88 -4.02 -14.93 4.10
CA MET A 88 -5.08 -15.73 3.50
C MET A 88 -5.66 -15.04 2.26
N MET A 89 -5.78 -13.72 2.30
CA MET A 89 -6.12 -12.92 1.13
C MET A 89 -5.05 -13.07 0.03
N GLY A 90 -3.76 -13.02 0.37
CA GLY A 90 -2.65 -13.27 -0.57
C GLY A 90 -2.70 -14.65 -1.21
N LEU A 91 -2.87 -15.71 -0.40
CA LEU A 91 -3.03 -17.07 -0.90
C LEU A 91 -4.27 -17.21 -1.80
N ALA A 92 -5.40 -16.63 -1.41
CA ALA A 92 -6.61 -16.65 -2.21
C ALA A 92 -6.45 -15.91 -3.55
N ALA A 93 -5.70 -14.80 -3.59
CA ALA A 93 -5.40 -14.08 -4.82
C ALA A 93 -4.59 -14.96 -5.78
N VAL A 94 -3.50 -15.57 -5.32
CA VAL A 94 -2.67 -16.47 -6.14
C VAL A 94 -3.46 -17.67 -6.64
N VAL A 95 -4.29 -18.28 -5.79
CA VAL A 95 -5.16 -19.39 -6.19
C VAL A 95 -6.12 -18.97 -7.30
N LEU A 96 -6.74 -17.78 -7.20
CA LEU A 96 -7.60 -17.25 -8.26
C LEU A 96 -6.82 -17.05 -9.56
N GLY A 97 -5.63 -16.46 -9.48
CA GLY A 97 -4.74 -16.23 -10.61
C GLY A 97 -4.30 -17.51 -11.30
N GLY A 98 -3.82 -18.50 -10.54
CA GLY A 98 -3.40 -19.80 -11.06
C GLY A 98 -4.56 -20.60 -11.65
N LEU A 99 -5.75 -20.57 -11.03
CA LEU A 99 -6.93 -21.23 -11.60
C LEU A 99 -7.35 -20.60 -12.94
N TRP A 100 -7.32 -19.27 -13.04
CA TRP A 100 -7.64 -18.55 -14.27
C TRP A 100 -6.59 -18.77 -15.37
N ARG A 101 -5.32 -18.53 -15.06
CA ARG A 101 -4.25 -18.45 -16.06
C ARG A 101 -3.64 -19.81 -16.39
N ASP A 102 -3.36 -20.63 -15.38
CA ASP A 102 -2.60 -21.87 -15.55
C ASP A 102 -3.51 -23.08 -15.73
N ALA A 103 -4.61 -23.13 -14.96
CA ALA A 103 -5.61 -24.18 -15.08
C ALA A 103 -6.73 -23.86 -16.11
N HIS A 104 -6.71 -22.66 -16.70
CA HIS A 104 -7.70 -22.19 -17.69
C HIS A 104 -9.17 -22.37 -17.25
N CYS A 105 -9.43 -22.30 -15.94
CA CYS A 105 -10.76 -22.48 -15.40
C CYS A 105 -11.66 -21.28 -15.73
N PRO A 106 -12.96 -21.50 -16.04
CA PRO A 106 -13.91 -20.41 -16.16
C PRO A 106 -13.92 -19.56 -14.88
N LEU A 107 -13.88 -18.25 -15.04
CA LEU A 107 -13.65 -17.35 -13.92
C LEU A 107 -14.67 -17.46 -12.77
N PRO A 108 -15.99 -17.67 -13.00
CA PRO A 108 -16.93 -17.91 -11.91
C PRO A 108 -16.60 -19.16 -11.08
N LEU A 109 -16.12 -20.22 -11.74
CA LEU A 109 -15.67 -21.44 -11.04
C LEU A 109 -14.39 -21.18 -10.26
N ALA A 110 -13.44 -20.44 -10.84
CA ALA A 110 -12.22 -20.04 -10.16
C ALA A 110 -12.52 -19.23 -8.88
N VAL A 111 -13.45 -18.26 -8.95
CA VAL A 111 -13.92 -17.50 -7.78
C VAL A 111 -14.52 -18.42 -6.73
N GLY A 112 -15.40 -19.35 -7.12
CA GLY A 112 -16.01 -20.31 -6.19
C GLY A 112 -14.98 -21.18 -5.47
N LEU A 113 -13.99 -21.70 -6.19
CA LEU A 113 -12.90 -22.48 -5.61
C LEU A 113 -12.01 -21.64 -4.69
N THR A 114 -11.70 -20.40 -5.06
CA THR A 114 -10.95 -19.46 -4.21
C THR A 114 -11.66 -19.18 -2.88
N LEU A 115 -12.98 -18.99 -2.90
CA LEU A 115 -13.77 -18.83 -1.67
C LEU A 115 -13.73 -20.07 -0.78
N LEU A 116 -13.73 -21.27 -1.39
CA LEU A 116 -13.57 -22.53 -0.65
C LEU A 116 -12.19 -22.65 -0.01
N VAL A 117 -11.12 -22.20 -0.69
CA VAL A 117 -9.78 -22.16 -0.08
C VAL A 117 -9.74 -21.23 1.13
N GLY A 118 -10.38 -20.06 1.05
CA GLY A 118 -10.52 -19.16 2.20
C GLY A 118 -11.29 -19.79 3.35
N ALA A 119 -12.43 -20.41 3.08
CA ALA A 119 -13.22 -21.13 4.08
C ALA A 119 -12.44 -22.30 4.71
N ALA A 120 -11.61 -23.01 3.93
CA ALA A 120 -10.75 -24.08 4.40
C ALA A 120 -9.61 -23.57 5.29
N GLY A 121 -8.96 -22.45 4.92
CA GLY A 121 -7.94 -21.80 5.74
C GLY A 121 -8.51 -21.28 7.07
N GLY A 122 -9.67 -20.63 7.02
CA GLY A 122 -10.43 -20.25 8.23
C GLY A 122 -10.88 -21.47 9.05
N GLY A 123 -11.21 -22.58 8.37
CA GLY A 123 -11.53 -23.87 8.96
C GLY A 123 -10.35 -24.52 9.70
N LEU A 124 -9.12 -24.38 9.16
CA LEU A 124 -7.90 -24.80 9.82
C LEU A 124 -7.68 -24.02 11.12
N ASN A 125 -7.78 -22.68 11.07
CA ASN A 125 -7.72 -21.84 12.28
C ASN A 125 -8.82 -22.22 13.28
N ALA A 126 -10.06 -22.39 12.81
CA ALA A 126 -11.19 -22.84 13.61
C ALA A 126 -10.91 -24.18 14.30
N PHE A 127 -10.34 -25.16 13.59
CA PHE A 127 -10.01 -26.47 14.13
C PHE A 127 -8.96 -26.36 15.25
N LEU A 128 -7.85 -25.67 14.98
CA LEU A 128 -6.75 -25.50 15.93
C LEU A 128 -7.19 -24.73 17.19
N ILE A 129 -7.99 -23.68 17.02
CA ILE A 129 -8.42 -22.82 18.13
C ILE A 129 -9.59 -23.44 18.90
N ALA A 130 -10.65 -23.85 18.20
CA ALA A 130 -11.87 -24.30 18.86
C ALA A 130 -11.81 -25.77 19.33
N ARG A 131 -11.09 -26.64 18.60
CA ARG A 131 -11.00 -28.07 18.91
C ARG A 131 -9.76 -28.40 19.73
N LEU A 132 -8.58 -27.96 19.28
CA LEU A 132 -7.32 -28.20 20.00
C LEU A 132 -7.05 -27.21 21.13
N LYS A 133 -7.88 -26.15 21.26
CA LYS A 133 -7.80 -25.13 22.32
C LYS A 133 -6.45 -24.41 22.35
N LEU A 134 -5.79 -24.28 21.20
CA LEU A 134 -4.56 -23.50 21.08
C LEU A 134 -4.86 -22.00 21.18
N PRO A 135 -3.96 -21.17 21.74
CA PRO A 135 -4.14 -19.72 21.80
C PRO A 135 -4.28 -19.11 20.40
N PRO A 136 -5.33 -18.29 20.12
CA PRO A 136 -5.59 -17.72 18.80
C PRO A 136 -4.41 -16.99 18.16
N LEU A 137 -3.68 -16.19 18.95
CA LEU A 137 -2.56 -15.41 18.46
C LEU A 137 -1.43 -16.30 17.92
N ILE A 138 -1.13 -17.41 18.61
CA ILE A 138 -0.08 -18.35 18.19
C ILE A 138 -0.50 -19.06 16.89
N VAL A 139 -1.76 -19.51 16.83
CA VAL A 139 -2.30 -20.18 15.64
C VAL A 139 -2.24 -19.25 14.44
N THR A 140 -2.69 -18.00 14.60
CA THR A 140 -2.85 -17.06 13.49
C THR A 140 -1.53 -16.43 13.06
N LEU A 141 -0.55 -16.32 13.96
CA LEU A 141 0.85 -16.04 13.59
C LEU A 141 1.46 -17.21 12.79
N GLY A 142 1.20 -18.45 13.21
CA GLY A 142 1.68 -19.63 12.49
C GLY A 142 1.03 -19.78 11.12
N THR A 143 -0.28 -19.57 11.02
CA THR A 143 -1.00 -19.61 9.74
C THR A 143 -0.73 -18.38 8.88
N TYR A 144 -0.37 -17.23 9.45
CA TYR A 144 0.17 -16.10 8.70
C TYR A 144 1.38 -16.51 7.86
N SER A 145 2.39 -17.10 8.49
CA SER A 145 3.60 -17.57 7.80
C SER A 145 3.29 -18.74 6.85
N LEU A 146 2.41 -19.66 7.23
CA LEU A 146 2.02 -20.79 6.38
C LEU A 146 1.33 -20.33 5.10
N PHE A 147 0.28 -19.51 5.20
CA PHE A 147 -0.48 -19.06 4.03
C PHE A 147 0.37 -18.19 3.12
N ARG A 148 1.17 -17.28 3.70
CA ARG A 148 2.13 -16.47 2.93
C ARG A 148 3.16 -17.35 2.21
N GLY A 149 3.78 -18.30 2.93
CA GLY A 149 4.77 -19.20 2.35
C GLY A 149 4.20 -20.11 1.25
N ILE A 150 2.94 -20.57 1.37
CA ILE A 150 2.27 -21.30 0.30
C ILE A 150 2.03 -20.39 -0.91
N ALA A 151 1.54 -19.16 -0.70
CA ALA A 151 1.30 -18.21 -1.79
C ALA A 151 2.60 -17.88 -2.56
N GLU A 152 3.68 -17.64 -1.83
CA GLU A 152 5.01 -17.40 -2.40
C GLU A 152 5.55 -18.66 -3.09
N GLY A 153 5.40 -19.85 -2.49
CA GLY A 153 5.81 -21.12 -3.09
C GLY A 153 5.10 -21.43 -4.41
N LEU A 154 3.78 -21.16 -4.49
CA LEU A 154 2.99 -21.34 -5.71
C LEU A 154 3.43 -20.39 -6.83
N THR A 155 3.84 -19.17 -6.50
CA THR A 155 4.31 -18.14 -7.44
C THR A 155 5.82 -18.17 -7.69
N ARG A 156 6.55 -19.09 -7.06
CA ARG A 156 8.03 -19.09 -7.00
C ARG A 156 8.58 -17.74 -6.52
N GLY A 157 7.80 -16.99 -5.74
CA GLY A 157 8.11 -15.67 -5.20
C GLY A 157 8.14 -14.52 -6.21
N ILE A 158 7.90 -14.76 -7.50
CA ILE A 158 8.14 -13.75 -8.56
C ILE A 158 7.02 -13.70 -9.61
N GLU A 159 6.21 -14.77 -9.76
CA GLU A 159 5.16 -14.83 -10.77
C GLU A 159 3.87 -14.13 -10.30
N ASN A 160 3.53 -13.01 -10.94
CA ASN A 160 2.24 -12.33 -10.80
C ASN A 160 1.30 -12.69 -11.96
N TYR A 161 0.01 -12.87 -11.65
CA TYR A 161 -1.02 -13.21 -12.61
C TYR A 161 -1.70 -11.95 -13.15
N PHE A 162 -1.84 -11.84 -14.47
CA PHE A 162 -2.48 -10.72 -15.18
C PHE A 162 -3.44 -11.23 -16.26
N GLY A 163 -4.07 -10.32 -17.00
CA GLY A 163 -4.89 -10.67 -18.17
C GLY A 163 -6.31 -11.15 -17.81
N PHE A 164 -6.87 -10.63 -16.71
CA PHE A 164 -8.26 -10.90 -16.35
C PHE A 164 -9.22 -10.19 -17.31
N PRO A 165 -10.39 -10.78 -17.63
CA PRO A 165 -11.31 -10.23 -18.62
C PRO A 165 -11.92 -8.90 -18.13
N PRO A 166 -12.22 -7.94 -19.03
CA PRO A 166 -12.77 -6.62 -18.66
C PRO A 166 -14.06 -6.69 -17.83
N GLN A 167 -14.88 -7.72 -18.05
CA GLN A 167 -16.13 -7.96 -17.31
C GLN A 167 -15.89 -8.22 -15.82
N PHE A 168 -14.77 -8.87 -15.49
CA PHE A 168 -14.36 -9.10 -14.12
C PHE A 168 -13.70 -7.86 -13.52
N LEU A 169 -12.81 -7.21 -14.29
CA LEU A 169 -12.20 -5.95 -13.87
C LEU A 169 -13.24 -4.87 -13.59
N PHE A 170 -14.39 -4.89 -14.26
CA PHE A 170 -15.50 -3.99 -13.98
C PHE A 170 -15.95 -4.04 -12.52
N LEU A 171 -15.90 -5.20 -11.84
CA LEU A 171 -16.24 -5.31 -10.42
C LEU A 171 -15.38 -4.38 -9.55
N GLY A 172 -14.08 -4.30 -9.85
CA GLY A 172 -13.08 -3.60 -9.06
C GLY A 172 -12.61 -2.26 -9.62
N GLN A 173 -12.89 -1.95 -10.89
CA GLN A 173 -12.44 -0.73 -11.59
C GLN A 173 -13.62 0.06 -12.20
N GLY A 174 -14.77 -0.58 -12.36
CA GLY A 174 -15.95 0.02 -12.98
C GLY A 174 -16.69 1.01 -12.09
N TYR A 175 -17.69 1.65 -12.70
CA TYR A 175 -18.67 2.54 -12.04
C TYR A 175 -20.07 2.25 -12.61
N LEU A 176 -21.01 1.86 -11.73
CA LEU A 176 -22.42 1.71 -12.06
C LEU A 176 -23.06 3.09 -12.23
N GLY A 177 -23.76 3.30 -13.34
CA GLY A 177 -24.33 4.59 -13.71
C GLY A 177 -23.29 5.71 -13.87
N GLY A 178 -22.01 5.35 -14.06
CA GLY A 178 -20.89 6.30 -14.13
C GLY A 178 -20.46 6.91 -12.78
N VAL A 179 -21.05 6.46 -11.67
CA VAL A 179 -20.94 7.13 -10.38
C VAL A 179 -20.55 6.15 -9.26
N VAL A 180 -21.20 4.99 -9.11
CA VAL A 180 -21.03 4.13 -7.91
C VAL A 180 -20.09 2.94 -8.16
N PRO A 181 -19.02 2.74 -7.38
CA PRO A 181 -18.18 1.54 -7.46
C PRO A 181 -18.98 0.25 -7.19
N PRO A 182 -18.94 -0.78 -8.05
CA PRO A 182 -19.69 -2.02 -7.86
C PRO A 182 -19.35 -2.75 -6.55
N GLN A 183 -18.08 -2.72 -6.15
CA GLN A 183 -17.60 -3.32 -4.90
C GLN A 183 -18.27 -2.79 -3.63
N LEU A 184 -18.85 -1.57 -3.65
CA LEU A 184 -19.59 -1.02 -2.50
C LEU A 184 -20.75 -1.93 -2.07
N PHE A 185 -21.44 -2.56 -3.03
CA PHE A 185 -22.55 -3.46 -2.71
C PHE A 185 -22.11 -4.69 -1.93
N LEU A 186 -20.87 -5.17 -2.15
CA LEU A 186 -20.30 -6.27 -1.37
C LEU A 186 -20.01 -5.83 0.06
N LEU A 187 -19.45 -4.63 0.25
CA LEU A 187 -19.22 -4.07 1.59
C LEU A 187 -20.54 -3.86 2.35
N LEU A 188 -21.57 -3.32 1.70
CA LEU A 188 -22.89 -3.14 2.30
C LEU A 188 -23.55 -4.47 2.64
N ALA A 189 -23.46 -5.47 1.76
CA ALA A 189 -23.97 -6.80 2.02
C ALA A 189 -23.26 -7.47 3.20
N ALA A 190 -21.93 -7.35 3.29
CA ALA A 190 -21.16 -7.84 4.42
C ALA A 190 -21.52 -7.09 5.72
N GLY A 191 -21.60 -5.76 5.68
CA GLY A 191 -21.98 -4.94 6.83
C GLY A 191 -23.38 -5.29 7.35
N LEU A 192 -24.34 -5.49 6.46
CA LEU A 192 -25.68 -5.97 6.82
C LEU A 192 -25.62 -7.39 7.39
N GLY A 193 -24.89 -8.30 6.75
CA GLY A 193 -24.73 -9.69 7.20
C GLY A 193 -24.15 -9.81 8.61
N TYR A 194 -22.99 -9.16 8.85
CA TYR A 194 -22.36 -9.13 10.17
C TYR A 194 -23.20 -8.34 11.18
N GLY A 195 -23.86 -7.26 10.76
CA GLY A 195 -24.75 -6.48 11.62
C GLY A 195 -25.95 -7.30 12.11
N LEU A 196 -26.58 -8.06 11.23
CA LEU A 196 -27.66 -9.00 11.59
C LEU A 196 -27.11 -10.11 12.49
N LEU A 197 -25.99 -10.74 12.11
CA LEU A 197 -25.35 -11.80 12.88
C LEU A 197 -25.04 -11.37 14.32
N LEU A 198 -24.37 -10.24 14.51
CA LEU A 198 -23.93 -9.76 15.82
C LEU A 198 -25.05 -9.16 16.66
N HIS A 199 -25.91 -8.32 16.05
CA HIS A 199 -26.85 -7.50 16.82
C HIS A 199 -28.25 -8.06 16.89
N ARG A 200 -28.62 -8.97 15.98
CA ARG A 200 -30.00 -9.49 15.88
C ARG A 200 -30.14 -10.98 16.14
N THR A 201 -29.06 -11.78 16.11
CA THR A 201 -29.16 -13.23 16.35
C THR A 201 -28.74 -13.67 17.76
N ALA A 202 -29.16 -14.88 18.15
CA ALA A 202 -28.66 -15.54 19.35
C ALA A 202 -27.16 -15.93 19.24
N ILE A 203 -26.65 -16.09 18.02
CA ILE A 203 -25.22 -16.33 17.77
C ILE A 203 -24.43 -15.12 18.25
N GLY A 204 -24.82 -13.91 17.85
CA GLY A 204 -24.21 -12.67 18.29
C GLY A 204 -24.14 -12.53 19.81
N ARG A 205 -25.28 -12.68 20.51
CA ARG A 205 -25.31 -12.69 21.99
C ARG A 205 -24.38 -13.72 22.61
N SER A 206 -24.25 -14.89 21.98
CA SER A 206 -23.31 -15.92 22.43
C SER A 206 -21.85 -15.47 22.30
N LEU A 207 -21.49 -14.76 21.22
CA LEU A 207 -20.14 -14.25 21.00
C LEU A 207 -19.74 -13.21 22.05
N TYR A 208 -20.63 -12.28 22.38
CA TYR A 208 -20.40 -11.32 23.48
C TYR A 208 -20.23 -12.01 24.83
N ALA A 209 -21.06 -13.02 25.14
CA ALA A 209 -20.92 -13.80 26.37
C ALA A 209 -19.58 -14.56 26.44
N ILE A 210 -19.13 -15.13 25.32
CA ILE A 210 -17.82 -15.80 25.20
C ILE A 210 -16.69 -14.80 25.48
N GLY A 211 -16.76 -13.60 24.92
CA GLY A 211 -15.75 -12.56 25.14
C GLY A 211 -15.67 -12.04 26.57
N LEU A 212 -16.79 -12.05 27.31
CA LEU A 212 -16.80 -11.69 28.73
C LEU A 212 -16.22 -12.82 29.60
N SER A 213 -16.64 -14.06 29.34
CA SER A 213 -16.09 -15.25 29.99
C SER A 213 -16.44 -16.50 29.19
N ALA A 214 -15.44 -17.07 28.53
CA ALA A 214 -15.62 -18.33 27.80
C ALA A 214 -16.01 -19.50 28.71
N GLU A 215 -15.54 -19.50 29.96
CA GLU A 215 -15.91 -20.51 30.97
C GLU A 215 -17.35 -20.31 31.45
N GLY A 216 -17.73 -19.07 31.78
CA GLY A 216 -19.11 -18.74 32.15
C GLY A 216 -20.10 -19.07 31.03
N ALA A 217 -19.74 -18.79 29.77
CA ALA A 217 -20.55 -19.14 28.61
C ALA A 217 -20.74 -20.67 28.48
N ARG A 218 -19.71 -21.47 28.77
CA ARG A 218 -19.82 -22.95 28.78
C ARG A 218 -20.79 -23.44 29.87
N TYR A 219 -20.70 -22.89 31.08
CA TYR A 219 -21.63 -23.21 32.16
C TYR A 219 -23.07 -22.79 31.83
N ALA A 220 -23.26 -21.73 31.06
CA ALA A 220 -24.55 -21.30 30.53
C ALA A 220 -25.05 -22.12 29.31
N GLY A 221 -24.37 -23.23 28.96
CA GLY A 221 -24.77 -24.13 27.86
C GLY A 221 -24.44 -23.60 26.46
N ILE A 222 -23.67 -22.52 26.32
CA ILE A 222 -23.29 -21.98 25.01
C ILE A 222 -22.21 -22.90 24.39
N PRO A 223 -22.40 -23.36 23.14
CA PRO A 223 -21.42 -24.22 22.46
C PRO A 223 -20.22 -23.41 21.97
N VAL A 224 -19.35 -22.99 22.90
CA VAL A 224 -18.23 -22.07 22.66
C VAL A 224 -17.37 -22.49 21.46
N GLY A 225 -17.00 -23.78 21.37
CA GLY A 225 -16.20 -24.27 20.25
C GLY A 225 -16.88 -24.09 18.88
N LYS A 226 -18.19 -24.34 18.77
CA LYS A 226 -18.93 -24.13 17.51
C LYS A 226 -19.01 -22.65 17.14
N ARG A 227 -19.16 -21.77 18.14
CA ARG A 227 -19.23 -20.31 17.94
C ARG A 227 -17.89 -19.72 17.53
N LEU A 228 -16.80 -20.13 18.18
CA LEU A 228 -15.44 -19.77 17.79
C LEU A 228 -15.13 -20.30 16.38
N GLY A 229 -15.43 -21.57 16.09
CA GLY A 229 -15.17 -22.12 14.77
C GLY A 229 -15.89 -21.38 13.64
N LEU A 230 -17.15 -20.99 13.86
CA LEU A 230 -17.91 -20.19 12.89
C LEU A 230 -17.21 -18.86 12.57
N VAL A 231 -16.72 -18.12 13.57
CA VAL A 231 -16.14 -16.80 13.32
C VAL A 231 -14.82 -16.87 12.53
N TYR A 232 -13.97 -17.88 12.77
CA TYR A 232 -12.73 -18.05 11.98
C TYR A 232 -13.00 -18.55 10.55
N VAL A 233 -14.00 -19.41 10.34
CA VAL A 233 -14.42 -19.80 8.96
C VAL A 233 -14.95 -18.58 8.21
N LEU A 234 -15.77 -17.75 8.84
CA LEU A 234 -16.26 -16.51 8.24
C LEU A 234 -15.11 -15.53 7.97
N ALA A 235 -14.09 -15.47 8.83
CA ALA A 235 -12.88 -14.68 8.59
C ALA A 235 -12.14 -15.13 7.32
N GLY A 236 -11.90 -16.43 7.16
CA GLY A 236 -11.27 -16.96 5.94
C GLY A 236 -12.11 -16.74 4.67
N LEU A 237 -13.43 -16.86 4.77
CA LEU A 237 -14.34 -16.55 3.65
C LEU A 237 -14.30 -15.06 3.27
N ALA A 238 -14.32 -14.15 4.26
CA ALA A 238 -14.21 -12.73 4.01
C ALA A 238 -12.83 -12.35 3.43
N SER A 239 -11.75 -12.97 3.90
CA SER A 239 -10.40 -12.80 3.35
C SER A 239 -10.28 -13.20 1.89
N SER A 240 -10.86 -14.35 1.51
CA SER A 240 -10.88 -14.78 0.11
C SER A 240 -11.79 -13.92 -0.77
N LEU A 241 -12.91 -13.42 -0.25
CA LEU A 241 -13.74 -12.44 -0.95
C LEU A 241 -13.01 -11.11 -1.16
N ALA A 242 -12.29 -10.63 -0.14
CA ALA A 242 -11.44 -9.45 -0.25
C ALA A 242 -10.33 -9.65 -1.31
N ALA A 243 -9.77 -10.86 -1.42
CA ALA A 243 -8.82 -11.20 -2.48
C ALA A 243 -9.42 -11.11 -3.88
N VAL A 244 -10.65 -11.61 -4.08
CA VAL A 244 -11.35 -11.51 -5.37
C VAL A 244 -11.57 -10.04 -5.76
N VAL A 245 -12.00 -9.21 -4.81
CA VAL A 245 -12.19 -7.76 -5.03
C VAL A 245 -10.86 -7.09 -5.35
N TYR A 246 -9.80 -7.41 -4.60
CA TYR A 246 -8.45 -6.91 -4.82
C TYR A 246 -7.93 -7.22 -6.22
N VAL A 247 -8.08 -8.47 -6.69
CA VAL A 247 -7.63 -8.88 -8.03
C VAL A 247 -8.47 -8.18 -9.11
N ALA A 248 -9.78 -8.01 -8.90
CA ALA A 248 -10.62 -7.25 -9.81
C ALA A 248 -10.25 -5.76 -9.85
N HIS A 249 -9.83 -5.20 -8.71
CA HIS A 249 -9.48 -3.80 -8.57
C HIS A 249 -8.13 -3.49 -9.22
N LEU A 250 -7.09 -4.25 -8.89
CA LEU A 250 -5.74 -3.97 -9.37
C LEU A 250 -5.39 -4.68 -10.67
N GLY A 251 -6.28 -5.54 -11.17
CA GLY A 251 -6.09 -6.30 -12.41
C GLY A 251 -4.96 -7.32 -12.36
N GLN A 252 -4.51 -7.68 -11.16
CA GLN A 252 -3.41 -8.60 -10.95
C GLN A 252 -3.60 -9.40 -9.67
N ALA A 253 -3.07 -10.62 -9.65
CA ALA A 253 -3.00 -11.45 -8.44
C ALA A 253 -1.55 -11.74 -8.06
N LYS A 254 -1.22 -11.45 -6.80
CA LYS A 254 0.14 -11.50 -6.26
C LYS A 254 0.19 -12.20 -4.90
N SER A 255 1.32 -12.83 -4.60
CA SER A 255 1.51 -13.64 -3.40
C SER A 255 1.60 -12.83 -2.11
N ASP A 256 2.06 -11.58 -2.20
CA ASP A 256 2.18 -10.60 -1.11
C ASP A 256 0.91 -9.76 -0.91
N ALA A 257 -0.17 -10.00 -1.67
CA ALA A 257 -1.43 -9.29 -1.51
C ALA A 257 -1.95 -9.40 -0.06
N GLY A 258 -2.57 -8.32 0.41
CA GLY A 258 -3.07 -8.21 1.79
C GLY A 258 -2.00 -7.95 2.85
N THR A 259 -0.71 -7.82 2.51
CA THR A 259 0.33 -7.46 3.51
C THR A 259 0.01 -6.13 4.19
N GLY A 260 -0.04 -6.13 5.52
CA GLY A 260 -0.38 -4.94 6.31
C GLY A 260 -1.88 -4.67 6.43
N TYR A 261 -2.72 -5.28 5.59
CA TYR A 261 -4.18 -5.12 5.68
C TYR A 261 -4.72 -5.75 6.96
N GLU A 262 -4.08 -6.80 7.48
CA GLU A 262 -4.43 -7.37 8.79
C GLU A 262 -4.29 -6.35 9.93
N LEU A 263 -3.22 -5.55 9.93
CA LEU A 263 -2.98 -4.53 10.95
C LEU A 263 -3.93 -3.35 10.78
N MET A 264 -4.19 -2.93 9.55
CA MET A 264 -5.15 -1.87 9.25
C MET A 264 -6.58 -2.26 9.66
N ALA A 265 -7.00 -3.49 9.34
CA ALA A 265 -8.31 -4.00 9.71
C ALA A 265 -8.48 -4.11 11.23
N ILE A 266 -7.47 -4.61 11.95
CA ILE A 266 -7.48 -4.61 13.43
C ILE A 266 -7.57 -3.17 13.96
N THR A 267 -6.80 -2.25 13.39
CA THR A 267 -6.81 -0.83 13.81
C THR A 267 -8.18 -0.22 13.60
N ALA A 268 -8.84 -0.48 12.46
CA ALA A 268 -10.21 -0.03 12.19
C ALA A 268 -11.22 -0.55 13.22
N VAL A 269 -11.14 -1.84 13.56
CA VAL A 269 -12.03 -2.48 14.53
C VAL A 269 -11.84 -1.92 15.94
N VAL A 270 -10.58 -1.74 16.36
CA VAL A 270 -10.21 -1.22 17.70
C VAL A 270 -10.54 0.26 17.84
N LEU A 271 -10.20 1.07 16.83
CA LEU A 271 -10.57 2.49 16.75
C LEU A 271 -12.10 2.65 16.77
N GLY A 272 -12.81 1.73 16.12
CA GLY A 272 -14.26 1.60 16.15
C GLY A 272 -14.87 1.25 17.51
N GLY A 273 -14.07 1.08 18.57
CA GLY A 273 -14.54 0.84 19.93
C GLY A 273 -14.71 -0.64 20.31
N THR A 274 -14.25 -1.57 19.47
CA THR A 274 -14.23 -3.00 19.83
C THR A 274 -13.08 -3.28 20.79
N SER A 275 -13.37 -3.91 21.93
CA SER A 275 -12.34 -4.19 22.93
C SER A 275 -11.51 -5.41 22.54
N ILE A 276 -10.18 -5.27 22.54
CA ILE A 276 -9.23 -6.38 22.30
C ILE A 276 -9.38 -7.50 23.35
N PHE A 277 -9.91 -7.16 24.54
CA PHE A 277 -10.16 -8.14 25.61
C PHE A 277 -11.50 -8.87 25.46
N GLY A 278 -12.29 -8.52 24.44
CA GLY A 278 -13.58 -9.12 24.12
C GLY A 278 -14.77 -8.56 24.90
N GLY A 279 -15.95 -9.09 24.59
CA GLY A 279 -17.21 -8.77 25.24
C GLY A 279 -17.83 -7.43 24.87
N ARG A 280 -17.16 -6.60 24.05
CA ARG A 280 -17.65 -5.29 23.57
C ARG A 280 -17.21 -5.00 22.14
N GLY A 281 -18.09 -4.39 21.36
CA GLY A 281 -17.83 -3.93 19.99
C GLY A 281 -19.10 -3.88 19.15
N THR A 282 -19.11 -3.09 18.08
CA THR A 282 -20.25 -2.97 17.16
C THR A 282 -19.79 -2.89 15.70
N VAL A 283 -20.67 -3.34 14.79
CA VAL A 283 -20.48 -3.20 13.34
C VAL A 283 -20.45 -1.72 12.91
N PRO A 284 -21.40 -0.84 13.31
CA PRO A 284 -21.32 0.58 12.98
C PRO A 284 -20.02 1.24 13.47
N GLY A 285 -19.58 0.95 14.70
CA GLY A 285 -18.29 1.40 15.22
C GLY A 285 -17.12 0.97 14.34
N THR A 286 -17.06 -0.31 13.94
CA THR A 286 -16.02 -0.82 13.02
C THR A 286 -16.03 -0.09 11.68
N VAL A 287 -17.20 0.16 11.10
CA VAL A 287 -17.34 0.88 9.82
C VAL A 287 -16.86 2.33 9.95
N LEU A 288 -17.19 3.02 11.05
CA LEU A 288 -16.68 4.37 11.31
C LEU A 288 -15.15 4.35 11.49
N GLY A 289 -14.59 3.36 12.20
CA GLY A 289 -13.14 3.22 12.38
C GLY A 289 -12.40 2.97 11.07
N LEU A 290 -12.98 2.15 10.20
CA LEU A 290 -12.51 1.95 8.83
C LEU A 290 -12.45 3.28 8.07
N PHE A 291 -13.56 4.03 8.05
CA PHE A 291 -13.60 5.29 7.30
C PHE A 291 -12.67 6.35 7.87
N ALA A 292 -12.47 6.42 9.20
CA ALA A 292 -11.47 7.32 9.78
C ALA A 292 -10.06 7.05 9.23
N ILE A 293 -9.63 5.78 9.18
CA ILE A 293 -8.30 5.43 8.65
C ILE A 293 -8.22 5.72 7.14
N VAL A 294 -9.23 5.31 6.36
CA VAL A 294 -9.19 5.45 4.89
C VAL A 294 -9.29 6.93 4.48
N ILE A 295 -10.11 7.72 5.16
CA ILE A 295 -10.22 9.18 4.91
C ILE A 295 -8.91 9.87 5.28
N LEU A 296 -8.28 9.51 6.40
CA LEU A 296 -6.97 10.04 6.78
C LEU A 296 -5.90 9.75 5.71
N GLN A 297 -5.80 8.49 5.27
CA GLN A 297 -4.84 8.07 4.25
C GLN A 297 -5.04 8.82 2.93
N ASN A 298 -6.29 8.84 2.46
CA ASN A 298 -6.64 9.49 1.21
C ASN A 298 -6.51 11.02 1.29
N GLY A 299 -6.87 11.63 2.42
CA GLY A 299 -6.73 13.06 2.68
C GLY A 299 -5.28 13.53 2.63
N LEU A 300 -4.37 12.82 3.33
CA LEU A 300 -2.94 13.11 3.29
C LEU A 300 -2.39 13.05 1.85
N ARG A 301 -2.82 12.03 1.11
CA ARG A 301 -2.43 11.83 -0.27
C ARG A 301 -2.92 12.95 -1.20
N LEU A 302 -4.18 13.37 -1.06
CA LEU A 302 -4.72 14.52 -1.78
C LEU A 302 -4.09 15.85 -1.38
N SER A 303 -3.49 15.93 -0.19
CA SER A 303 -2.71 17.07 0.30
C SER A 303 -1.21 17.00 -0.07
N ALA A 304 -0.81 16.11 -0.97
CA ALA A 304 0.59 15.90 -1.40
C ALA A 304 1.56 15.60 -0.24
N GLN A 305 1.04 15.01 0.83
CA GLN A 305 1.87 14.61 1.96
C GLN A 305 2.51 13.25 1.68
N PRO A 306 3.74 13.00 2.18
CA PRO A 306 4.39 11.70 2.05
C PRO A 306 3.53 10.57 2.63
N ALA A 307 3.41 9.45 1.92
CA ALA A 307 2.60 8.30 2.33
C ALA A 307 3.01 7.72 3.70
N GLU A 308 4.27 7.91 4.12
CA GLU A 308 4.81 7.47 5.41
C GLU A 308 4.08 8.11 6.61
N LEU A 309 3.57 9.34 6.45
CA LEU A 309 2.84 10.03 7.51
C LEU A 309 1.55 9.30 7.87
N ALA A 310 0.91 8.62 6.92
CA ALA A 310 -0.29 7.84 7.20
C ALA A 310 -0.01 6.71 8.21
N GLY A 311 1.11 5.99 8.06
CA GLY A 311 1.50 4.93 8.98
C GLY A 311 1.80 5.46 10.38
N ILE A 312 2.54 6.57 10.47
CA ILE A 312 2.85 7.23 11.75
C ILE A 312 1.57 7.66 12.46
N LEU A 313 0.68 8.36 11.76
CA LEU A 313 -0.57 8.87 12.34
C LEU A 313 -1.52 7.74 12.74
N THR A 314 -1.63 6.69 11.92
CA THR A 314 -2.44 5.49 12.24
C THR A 314 -1.91 4.79 13.49
N GLY A 315 -0.59 4.62 13.61
CA GLY A 315 0.05 4.01 14.77
C GLY A 315 -0.13 4.84 16.05
N VAL A 316 0.07 6.15 15.98
CA VAL A 316 -0.18 7.08 17.10
C VAL A 316 -1.64 7.02 17.54
N LEU A 317 -2.58 7.03 16.59
CA LEU A 317 -4.02 6.94 16.84
C LEU A 317 -4.38 5.64 17.56
N LEU A 318 -3.83 4.50 17.11
CA LEU A 318 -4.05 3.21 17.74
C LEU A 318 -3.52 3.15 19.18
N ILE A 319 -2.27 3.57 19.40
CA ILE A 319 -1.64 3.58 20.73
C ILE A 319 -2.46 4.48 21.68
N ALA A 320 -2.80 5.70 21.23
CA ALA A 320 -3.59 6.62 22.02
C ALA A 320 -4.94 6.00 22.42
N THR A 321 -5.63 5.36 21.48
CA THR A 321 -6.93 4.73 21.72
C THR A 321 -6.83 3.61 22.75
N ILE A 322 -5.85 2.71 22.61
CA ILE A 322 -5.65 1.57 23.53
C ILE A 322 -5.22 2.05 24.93
N SER A 323 -4.27 2.99 25.02
CA SER A 323 -3.78 3.53 26.29
C SER A 323 -4.92 4.18 27.09
N LEU A 324 -5.85 4.86 26.42
CA LEU A 324 -6.99 5.49 27.05
C LEU A 324 -8.02 4.47 27.57
N ASP A 325 -8.32 3.42 26.81
CA ASP A 325 -9.22 2.35 27.24
C ASP A 325 -8.70 1.69 28.53
N ARG A 326 -7.38 1.45 28.59
CA ARG A 326 -6.72 0.94 29.80
C ARG A 326 -6.75 1.93 30.97
N PHE A 327 -6.48 3.21 30.73
CA PHE A 327 -6.45 4.21 31.80
C PHE A 327 -7.84 4.49 32.38
N ALA A 328 -8.89 4.44 31.56
CA ALA A 328 -10.28 4.53 32.00
C ALA A 328 -10.69 3.32 32.87
N ALA A 329 -10.35 2.11 32.43
CA ALA A 329 -10.60 0.89 33.19
C ALA A 329 -9.84 0.87 34.54
N TRP A 330 -8.59 1.36 34.56
CA TRP A 330 -7.77 1.45 35.77
C TRP A 330 -8.32 2.46 36.79
N ARG A 331 -8.75 3.65 36.37
CA ARG A 331 -9.35 4.66 37.26
C ARG A 331 -10.68 4.22 37.89
N GLY A 332 -11.51 3.46 37.16
CA GLY A 332 -12.74 2.89 37.71
C GLY A 332 -12.47 1.95 38.90
N ARG A 333 -11.41 1.14 38.82
CA ARG A 333 -11.02 0.23 39.92
C ARG A 333 -10.53 0.97 41.17
N PHE A 334 -9.94 2.16 41.03
CA PHE A 334 -9.52 2.97 42.18
C PHE A 334 -10.68 3.70 42.87
N GLN A 335 -11.72 4.09 42.12
CA GLN A 335 -12.91 4.74 42.68
C GLN A 335 -13.79 3.78 43.50
N ASP A 336 -13.82 2.49 43.15
CA ASP A 336 -14.50 1.47 43.97
C ASP A 336 -13.75 1.13 45.27
N VAL A 337 -12.43 1.34 45.33
CA VAL A 337 -11.62 1.13 46.54
C VAL A 337 -11.76 2.29 47.55
N GLN A 338 -12.21 3.47 47.12
CA GLN A 338 -12.35 4.66 47.98
C GLN A 338 -13.77 4.92 48.52
N ARG A 339 -14.76 4.05 48.29
CA ARG A 339 -16.05 4.19 48.97
C ARG A 339 -15.89 3.79 50.45
N PRO A 340 -16.02 4.72 51.41
CA PRO A 340 -15.88 4.38 52.82
C PRO A 340 -16.98 3.41 53.25
N VAL A 341 -16.60 2.53 54.17
CA VAL A 341 -17.30 1.45 54.90
C VAL A 341 -18.61 1.87 55.62
N ARG A 342 -19.27 2.97 55.24
CA ARG A 342 -20.50 3.48 55.89
C ARG A 342 -21.76 2.63 55.70
N LEU A 343 -21.71 1.54 54.93
CA LEU A 343 -22.86 0.63 54.71
C LEU A 343 -22.74 -0.72 55.43
N LEU A 344 -21.66 -0.94 56.21
CA LEU A 344 -21.49 -2.16 57.01
C LEU A 344 -22.19 -2.10 58.39
N MET A 345 -22.75 -0.95 58.81
CA MET A 345 -23.45 -0.81 60.10
C MET A 345 -24.99 -0.85 60.04
N VAL A 346 -25.63 -0.94 58.87
CA VAL A 346 -27.11 -1.03 58.75
C VAL A 346 -27.61 -2.39 58.24
N ARG A 347 -26.71 -3.34 57.98
CA ARG A 347 -27.05 -4.66 57.40
C ARG A 347 -26.77 -5.87 58.29
N ALA A 348 -26.77 -5.68 59.61
CA ALA A 348 -26.76 -6.79 60.57
C ALA A 348 -28.15 -7.39 60.84
N SER A 349 -29.18 -6.99 60.09
CA SER A 349 -30.55 -7.50 60.24
C SER A 349 -31.23 -7.57 58.88
N SER A 350 -31.11 -8.73 58.23
CA SER A 350 -31.97 -9.31 57.16
C SER A 350 -31.12 -10.08 56.15
N ASN A 351 -30.92 -11.36 56.46
CA ASN A 351 -30.61 -12.38 55.48
C ASN A 351 -31.73 -12.49 54.44
N LEU A 352 -31.38 -12.98 53.24
CA LEU A 352 -32.23 -13.30 52.07
C LEU A 352 -32.54 -12.14 51.11
N THR A 353 -31.58 -11.75 50.29
CA THR A 353 -31.77 -11.51 48.83
C THR A 353 -30.42 -11.16 48.19
N GLY A 354 -29.82 -12.13 47.50
CA GLY A 354 -28.65 -11.88 46.65
C GLY A 354 -29.08 -11.15 45.38
N TYR A 355 -28.98 -9.83 45.37
CA TYR A 355 -29.08 -9.03 44.14
C TYR A 355 -27.70 -8.69 43.61
N CYS A 356 -27.46 -9.07 42.36
CA CYS A 356 -26.39 -8.59 41.51
C CYS A 356 -26.38 -7.05 41.53
N THR A 357 -25.31 -6.45 42.06
CA THR A 357 -25.05 -5.04 41.84
C THR A 357 -24.57 -4.87 40.40
N PHE A 358 -25.49 -4.49 39.51
CA PHE A 358 -25.14 -3.90 38.22
C PHE A 358 -24.33 -2.63 38.49
N SER A 359 -23.06 -2.67 38.11
CA SER A 359 -22.23 -1.47 38.03
C SER A 359 -22.88 -0.54 37.00
N LYS A 360 -23.26 0.67 37.43
CA LYS A 360 -23.70 1.75 36.55
C LYS A 360 -22.57 2.00 35.55
N GLU A 361 -22.87 1.86 34.27
CA GLU A 361 -21.94 2.15 33.18
C GLU A 361 -21.37 3.57 33.32
N ASN A 362 -20.04 3.65 33.30
CA ASN A 362 -19.32 4.91 33.27
C ASN A 362 -19.60 5.61 31.94
N GLU A 363 -20.20 6.80 32.02
CA GLU A 363 -20.09 7.83 30.99
C GLU A 363 -18.61 8.03 30.64
N VAL A 364 -18.30 8.00 29.35
CA VAL A 364 -16.99 8.39 28.86
C VAL A 364 -16.84 9.89 29.08
N LYS A 365 -16.02 10.28 30.08
CA LYS A 365 -15.68 11.69 30.30
C LYS A 365 -14.90 12.25 29.10
N ASN A 366 -15.17 13.52 28.78
CA ASN A 366 -14.55 14.44 27.79
C ASN A 366 -13.03 14.29 27.48
N SER A 367 -12.27 13.49 28.23
CA SER A 367 -10.87 13.18 28.00
C SER A 367 -10.58 12.33 26.75
N GLN A 368 -11.44 11.38 26.36
CA GLN A 368 -11.23 10.62 25.12
C GLN A 368 -11.47 11.50 23.88
N VAL A 369 -12.47 12.37 23.95
CA VAL A 369 -12.77 13.41 22.95
C VAL A 369 -11.61 14.41 22.82
N ALA A 370 -11.05 14.87 23.94
CA ALA A 370 -9.95 15.83 23.93
C ALA A 370 -8.66 15.27 23.30
N VAL A 371 -8.38 13.97 23.47
CA VAL A 371 -7.15 13.35 22.96
C VAL A 371 -7.27 12.92 21.49
N LEU A 372 -8.40 12.36 21.05
CA LEU A 372 -8.63 12.14 19.60
C LEU A 372 -8.61 13.48 18.84
N SER A 373 -9.25 14.51 19.40
CA SER A 373 -9.17 15.87 18.86
C SER A 373 -7.75 16.43 18.90
N ALA A 374 -6.95 16.13 19.93
CA ALA A 374 -5.55 16.55 20.03
C ALA A 374 -4.64 15.85 19.03
N VAL A 375 -4.83 14.55 18.75
CA VAL A 375 -4.05 13.82 17.74
C VAL A 375 -4.38 14.33 16.34
N ILE A 376 -5.65 14.64 16.06
CA ILE A 376 -6.06 15.24 14.79
C ILE A 376 -5.60 16.69 14.70
N LEU A 377 -5.62 17.45 15.81
CA LEU A 377 -4.99 18.77 15.88
C LEU A 377 -3.49 18.69 15.66
N VAL A 378 -2.80 17.66 16.14
CA VAL A 378 -1.37 17.43 15.88
C VAL A 378 -1.15 17.07 14.41
N ALA A 379 -1.96 16.19 13.81
CA ALA A 379 -1.91 15.91 12.38
C ALA A 379 -2.18 17.18 11.55
N ALA A 380 -3.19 17.97 11.93
CA ALA A 380 -3.51 19.25 11.32
C ALA A 380 -2.43 20.30 11.55
N LEU A 381 -1.74 20.32 12.69
CA LEU A 381 -0.60 21.20 12.99
C LEU A 381 0.67 20.75 12.30
N ILE A 382 0.87 19.45 12.06
CA ILE A 382 1.96 18.93 11.22
C ILE A 382 1.70 19.33 9.78
N VAL A 383 0.48 19.12 9.27
CA VAL A 383 0.10 19.53 7.90
C VAL A 383 0.18 21.05 7.75
N ALA A 384 -0.41 21.82 8.67
CA ALA A 384 -0.35 23.28 8.67
C ALA A 384 1.06 23.82 8.90
N GLY A 385 1.87 23.15 9.74
CA GLY A 385 3.25 23.51 10.04
C GLY A 385 4.19 23.26 8.86
N SER A 386 4.06 22.11 8.19
CA SER A 386 4.75 21.80 6.94
C SER A 386 4.37 22.79 5.84
N ASN A 387 3.06 23.10 5.72
CA ASN A 387 2.58 24.08 4.74
C ASN A 387 3.02 25.51 5.08
N TRP A 388 3.07 25.88 6.35
CA TRP A 388 3.57 27.19 6.81
C TRP A 388 5.08 27.33 6.61
N LEU A 389 5.86 26.29 6.90
CA LEU A 389 7.31 26.26 6.64
C LEU A 389 7.61 26.37 5.15
N LEU A 390 6.83 25.71 4.30
CA LEU A 390 6.92 25.80 2.84
C LEU A 390 6.56 27.21 2.33
N VAL A 391 5.47 27.80 2.82
CA VAL A 391 5.07 29.17 2.44
C VAL A 391 6.08 30.20 2.93
N ARG A 392 6.62 30.03 4.14
CA ARG A 392 7.62 30.93 4.72
C ARG A 392 8.96 30.83 3.99
N SER A 393 9.39 29.63 3.59
CA SER A 393 10.61 29.45 2.80
C SER A 393 10.47 30.06 1.40
N LEU A 394 9.30 29.94 0.78
CA LEU A 394 8.96 30.62 -0.48
C LEU A 394 8.91 32.15 -0.34
N GLN A 395 8.33 32.68 0.74
CA GLN A 395 8.34 34.12 1.02
C GLN A 395 9.76 34.65 1.28
N GLN A 396 10.62 33.90 1.98
CA GLN A 396 12.02 34.28 2.15
C GLN A 396 12.79 34.31 0.83
N GLN A 397 12.50 33.39 -0.10
CA GLN A 397 13.08 33.40 -1.45
C GLN A 397 12.57 34.56 -2.32
N LEU A 398 11.29 34.93 -2.19
CA LEU A 398 10.70 36.06 -2.92
C LEU A 398 11.18 37.42 -2.39
N ILE A 399 11.35 37.57 -1.08
CA ILE A 399 11.86 38.80 -0.45
C ILE A 399 13.38 38.96 -0.65
N GLY A 400 14.11 37.86 -0.82
CA GLY A 400 15.55 37.89 -1.14
C GLY A 400 15.88 38.39 -2.55
N ASN A 401 14.90 38.47 -3.46
CA ASN A 401 15.11 38.81 -4.88
C ASN A 401 14.45 40.13 -5.35
N SER A 402 13.84 40.92 -4.46
CA SER A 402 13.12 42.14 -4.86
C SER A 402 13.90 43.43 -4.57
N ASN A 403 14.76 43.83 -5.51
CA ASN A 403 15.20 45.23 -5.75
C ASN A 403 14.75 45.66 -7.15
N GLY A 404 13.44 45.70 -7.41
CA GLY A 404 12.88 46.16 -8.67
C GLY A 404 11.40 46.54 -8.52
N ASP A 405 11.03 47.69 -9.09
CA ASP A 405 9.74 48.39 -8.95
C ASP A 405 8.48 47.54 -9.21
N PRO A 406 7.33 47.90 -8.62
CA PRO A 406 6.11 47.11 -8.74
C PRO A 406 5.46 47.27 -10.11
N ALA A 407 5.38 46.16 -10.86
CA ALA A 407 4.58 46.07 -12.08
C ALA A 407 3.07 45.99 -11.76
N PRO A 408 2.18 46.54 -12.62
CA PRO A 408 0.76 46.67 -12.29
C PRO A 408 0.03 45.33 -12.32
N ALA A 409 -0.88 45.16 -11.36
CA ALA A 409 -1.67 43.96 -11.17
C ALA A 409 -2.70 43.76 -12.29
N THR A 410 -2.46 42.74 -13.12
CA THR A 410 -3.50 42.11 -13.96
C THR A 410 -3.74 40.67 -13.50
N THR A 411 -4.80 40.54 -12.69
CA THR A 411 -5.89 39.54 -12.73
C THR A 411 -5.62 38.10 -13.21
N THR A 412 -6.13 37.19 -12.38
CA THR A 412 -6.17 35.71 -12.45
C THR A 412 -4.86 35.01 -12.06
N SER A 413 -4.77 34.65 -10.79
CA SER A 413 -3.86 33.59 -10.31
C SER A 413 -4.17 32.30 -11.08
N ARG A 414 -3.47 32.05 -12.19
CA ARG A 414 -3.46 30.74 -12.84
C ARG A 414 -2.80 29.79 -11.85
N ARG A 415 -3.57 28.80 -11.36
CA ARG A 415 -3.05 27.70 -10.54
C ARG A 415 -1.79 27.14 -11.24
N LYS A 416 -0.70 27.01 -10.49
CA LYS A 416 0.54 26.41 -11.00
C LYS A 416 0.23 25.01 -11.54
N PRO A 417 0.64 24.67 -12.78
CA PRO A 417 0.46 23.32 -13.30
C PRO A 417 1.15 22.30 -12.40
N VAL A 418 0.49 21.18 -12.16
CA VAL A 418 0.98 20.08 -11.31
C VAL A 418 1.45 18.93 -12.19
N VAL A 419 2.76 18.65 -12.14
CA VAL A 419 3.39 17.49 -12.77
C VAL A 419 3.60 16.43 -11.69
N ALA A 420 2.88 15.31 -11.79
CA ALA A 420 3.05 14.18 -10.90
C ALA A 420 4.02 13.17 -11.51
N MET A 421 5.13 12.90 -10.84
CA MET A 421 6.22 12.08 -11.35
C MET A 421 6.49 10.89 -10.42
N MET A 422 6.36 9.68 -10.96
CA MET A 422 6.43 8.42 -10.23
C MET A 422 7.69 7.63 -10.59
N PRO A 423 8.60 7.34 -9.64
CA PRO A 423 9.63 6.32 -9.81
C PRO A 423 9.07 4.91 -9.62
N LYS A 424 9.81 3.86 -10.00
CA LYS A 424 9.42 2.48 -9.65
C LYS A 424 9.47 2.24 -8.15
N ALA A 425 10.57 2.69 -7.52
CA ALA A 425 10.78 2.65 -6.08
C ALA A 425 11.48 3.93 -5.62
N LYS A 426 10.83 4.73 -4.76
CA LYS A 426 11.35 6.04 -4.35
C LYS A 426 12.64 6.00 -3.53
N GLY A 427 12.96 4.85 -2.93
CA GLY A 427 14.18 4.63 -2.16
C GLY A 427 15.40 4.23 -3.00
N ASP A 428 15.22 3.92 -4.29
CA ASP A 428 16.34 3.54 -5.16
C ASP A 428 17.23 4.77 -5.45
N PRO A 429 18.55 4.68 -5.20
CA PRO A 429 19.50 5.74 -5.53
C PRO A 429 19.38 6.27 -6.97
N TYR A 430 19.07 5.42 -7.94
CA TYR A 430 18.88 5.82 -9.34
C TYR A 430 17.74 6.84 -9.48
N PHE A 431 16.61 6.56 -8.84
CA PHE A 431 15.45 7.44 -8.88
C PHE A 431 15.63 8.68 -7.99
N ILE A 432 16.38 8.59 -6.89
CA ILE A 432 16.77 9.75 -6.08
C ILE A 432 17.61 10.73 -6.92
N SER A 433 18.54 10.21 -7.72
CA SER A 433 19.31 11.02 -8.67
C SER A 433 18.42 11.68 -9.73
N CYS A 434 17.46 10.95 -10.29
CA CYS A 434 16.48 11.52 -11.22
C CYS A 434 15.63 12.63 -10.60
N ARG A 435 15.23 12.46 -9.33
CA ARG A 435 14.45 13.46 -8.58
C ARG A 435 15.17 14.81 -8.51
N GLN A 436 16.48 14.82 -8.34
CA GLN A 436 17.27 16.05 -8.29
C GLN A 436 17.08 16.90 -9.55
N GLY A 437 17.17 16.29 -10.74
CA GLY A 437 16.96 16.98 -12.00
C GLY A 437 15.49 17.35 -12.25
N ALA A 438 14.55 16.51 -11.81
CA ALA A 438 13.14 16.82 -11.88
C ALA A 438 12.78 18.07 -11.03
N GLU A 439 13.32 18.17 -9.82
CA GLU A 439 13.14 19.33 -8.94
C GLU A 439 13.81 20.60 -9.49
N GLU A 440 14.97 20.46 -10.15
CA GLU A 440 15.63 21.55 -10.89
C GLU A 440 14.72 22.10 -11.99
N ALA A 441 14.26 21.24 -12.91
CA ALA A 441 13.36 21.61 -13.99
C ALA A 441 12.04 22.21 -13.49
N ALA A 442 11.48 21.67 -12.39
CA ALA A 442 10.24 22.16 -11.82
C ALA A 442 10.37 23.62 -11.31
N ARG A 443 11.52 23.95 -10.68
CA ARG A 443 11.82 25.31 -10.23
C ARG A 443 11.98 26.27 -11.41
N GLU A 444 12.67 25.87 -12.47
CA GLU A 444 12.87 26.69 -13.66
C GLU A 444 11.57 26.99 -14.40
N LEU A 445 10.70 25.99 -14.55
CA LEU A 445 9.44 26.09 -15.29
C LEU A 445 8.27 26.63 -14.45
N GLY A 446 8.49 26.83 -13.14
CA GLY A 446 7.45 27.30 -12.22
C GLY A 446 6.29 26.32 -12.02
N VAL A 447 6.50 25.02 -12.25
CA VAL A 447 5.50 23.96 -12.06
C VAL A 447 5.58 23.36 -10.65
N GLU A 448 4.46 22.85 -10.15
CA GLU A 448 4.42 22.07 -8.90
C GLU A 448 4.79 20.61 -9.23
N LEU A 449 5.91 20.12 -8.70
CA LEU A 449 6.31 18.72 -8.83
C LEU A 449 5.77 17.90 -7.67
N LEU A 450 4.93 16.92 -7.99
CA LEU A 450 4.48 15.90 -7.05
C LEU A 450 5.30 14.62 -7.27
N TRP A 451 6.35 14.44 -6.47
CA TRP A 451 7.20 13.25 -6.47
C TRP A 451 6.68 12.24 -5.45
N ASP A 452 6.04 11.16 -5.90
CA ASP A 452 5.59 10.08 -5.03
C ASP A 452 5.51 8.75 -5.79
N GLY A 453 5.56 7.64 -5.06
CA GLY A 453 5.54 6.30 -5.62
C GLY A 453 5.79 5.23 -4.54
N PRO A 454 5.76 3.95 -4.95
CA PRO A 454 6.06 2.83 -4.05
C PRO A 454 7.45 2.93 -3.41
N THR A 455 7.64 2.31 -2.25
CA THR A 455 8.96 2.13 -1.60
C THR A 455 9.77 0.99 -2.21
N ASP A 456 9.08 0.08 -2.88
CA ASP A 456 9.48 -1.24 -3.34
C ASP A 456 8.89 -1.49 -4.73
N LEU A 457 9.35 -2.51 -5.46
CA LEU A 457 8.87 -2.80 -6.82
C LEU A 457 7.46 -3.42 -6.81
N ASP A 458 6.44 -2.57 -6.72
CA ASP A 458 5.04 -2.99 -6.57
C ASP A 458 4.12 -2.30 -7.60
N PRO A 459 3.74 -2.99 -8.69
CA PRO A 459 2.80 -2.46 -9.68
C PRO A 459 1.44 -2.08 -9.10
N ALA A 460 0.99 -2.76 -8.03
CA ALA A 460 -0.31 -2.45 -7.41
C ALA A 460 -0.26 -1.08 -6.74
N LYS A 461 0.79 -0.80 -5.98
CA LYS A 461 0.99 0.52 -5.37
C LYS A 461 1.16 1.60 -6.44
N GLN A 462 1.76 1.31 -7.59
CA GLN A 462 1.77 2.28 -8.71
C GLN A 462 0.36 2.61 -9.18
N ASN A 463 -0.50 1.59 -9.37
CA ASN A 463 -1.91 1.81 -9.72
C ASN A 463 -2.63 2.67 -8.69
N GLU A 464 -2.47 2.34 -7.41
CA GLU A 464 -3.02 3.13 -6.31
C GLU A 464 -2.53 4.57 -6.45
N VAL A 465 -1.21 4.82 -6.58
CA VAL A 465 -0.59 6.15 -6.69
C VAL A 465 -1.11 6.97 -7.89
N VAL A 466 -1.41 6.34 -9.03
CA VAL A 466 -2.05 7.01 -10.16
C VAL A 466 -3.51 7.39 -9.85
N GLU A 467 -4.30 6.52 -9.21
CA GLU A 467 -5.73 6.78 -8.95
C GLU A 467 -6.00 8.04 -8.11
N ALA A 468 -5.26 8.29 -7.03
CA ALA A 468 -5.42 9.55 -6.30
C ALA A 468 -4.80 10.76 -7.02
N TRP A 469 -3.87 10.59 -7.96
CA TRP A 469 -3.48 11.71 -8.82
C TRP A 469 -4.57 12.07 -9.82
N ILE A 470 -5.27 11.07 -10.36
CA ILE A 470 -6.49 11.29 -11.15
C ILE A 470 -7.53 12.02 -10.30
N THR A 471 -7.74 11.57 -9.07
CA THR A 471 -8.70 12.19 -8.14
C THR A 471 -8.32 13.61 -7.75
N ARG A 472 -7.04 13.86 -7.45
CA ARG A 472 -6.47 15.20 -7.16
C ARG A 472 -6.62 16.15 -8.35
N GLY A 473 -6.74 15.62 -9.56
CA GLY A 473 -6.82 16.40 -10.80
C GLY A 473 -5.50 17.08 -11.12
N VAL A 474 -4.41 16.29 -11.16
CA VAL A 474 -3.12 16.77 -11.65
C VAL A 474 -3.18 17.01 -13.17
N ASP A 475 -2.31 17.88 -13.69
CA ASP A 475 -2.32 18.24 -15.11
C ASP A 475 -1.57 17.22 -15.97
N THR A 476 -0.47 16.67 -15.44
CA THR A 476 0.36 15.67 -16.13
C THR A 476 0.83 14.58 -15.19
N ILE A 477 0.80 13.34 -15.66
CA ILE A 477 1.31 12.15 -14.96
C ILE A 477 2.49 11.59 -15.76
N ALA A 478 3.62 11.41 -15.08
CA ALA A 478 4.86 10.86 -15.60
C ALA A 478 5.23 9.59 -14.80
N VAL A 479 5.16 8.40 -15.40
CA VAL A 479 5.39 7.14 -14.65
C VAL A 479 6.55 6.33 -15.20
N SER A 480 7.49 5.93 -14.33
CA SER A 480 8.42 4.84 -14.62
C SER A 480 7.79 3.51 -14.27
N VAL A 481 7.53 2.70 -15.29
CA VAL A 481 6.63 1.56 -15.22
C VAL A 481 7.33 0.30 -14.69
N GLU A 482 6.78 -0.28 -13.62
CA GLU A 482 7.21 -1.60 -13.16
C GLU A 482 6.66 -2.71 -14.06
N ASN A 483 5.32 -2.76 -14.24
CA ASN A 483 4.66 -3.74 -15.11
C ASN A 483 3.83 -3.05 -16.19
N GLN A 484 4.16 -3.35 -17.45
CA GLN A 484 3.58 -2.71 -18.62
C GLN A 484 2.06 -2.86 -18.69
N ALA A 485 1.53 -4.08 -18.55
CA ALA A 485 0.10 -4.34 -18.67
C ALA A 485 -0.69 -3.80 -17.47
N ALA A 486 -0.16 -3.95 -16.26
CA ALA A 486 -0.84 -3.58 -15.02
C ALA A 486 -1.15 -2.08 -14.95
N ILE A 487 -0.16 -1.23 -15.24
CA ILE A 487 -0.29 0.23 -15.14
C ILE A 487 -1.12 0.83 -16.28
N SER A 488 -1.12 0.19 -17.45
CA SER A 488 -1.75 0.74 -18.66
C SER A 488 -3.25 0.95 -18.51
N THR A 489 -3.90 0.13 -17.68
CA THR A 489 -5.33 0.26 -17.40
C THR A 489 -5.67 1.58 -16.70
N VAL A 490 -4.95 1.93 -15.64
CA VAL A 490 -5.18 3.18 -14.90
C VAL A 490 -4.69 4.41 -15.66
N LEU A 491 -3.63 4.28 -16.47
CA LEU A 491 -3.15 5.39 -17.31
C LEU A 491 -4.16 5.75 -18.41
N ARG A 492 -4.83 4.78 -19.04
CA ARG A 492 -5.95 5.05 -19.94
C ARG A 492 -7.09 5.80 -19.23
N LYS A 493 -7.40 5.42 -17.99
CA LYS A 493 -8.38 6.12 -17.15
C LYS A 493 -7.97 7.58 -16.90
N ALA A 494 -6.70 7.85 -16.62
CA ALA A 494 -6.18 9.22 -16.49
C ALA A 494 -6.37 10.03 -17.77
N ARG A 495 -6.03 9.45 -18.94
CA ARG A 495 -6.22 10.10 -20.25
C ARG A 495 -7.68 10.41 -20.55
N GLN A 496 -8.60 9.50 -20.23
CA GLN A 496 -10.04 9.72 -20.36
C GLN A 496 -10.54 10.88 -19.49
N ARG A 497 -9.84 11.21 -18.41
CA ARG A 497 -10.11 12.36 -17.53
C ARG A 497 -9.44 13.66 -18.00
N GLY A 498 -8.78 13.64 -19.16
CA GLY A 498 -8.10 14.81 -19.75
C GLY A 498 -6.69 15.06 -19.21
N ILE A 499 -6.17 14.17 -18.38
CA ILE A 499 -4.81 14.27 -17.82
C ILE A 499 -3.81 13.85 -18.89
N ARG A 500 -2.75 14.64 -19.10
CA ARG A 500 -1.66 14.28 -20.00
C ARG A 500 -0.83 13.16 -19.38
N VAL A 501 -0.53 12.12 -20.15
CA VAL A 501 0.21 10.97 -19.61
C VAL A 501 1.48 10.75 -20.41
N LEU A 502 2.59 10.67 -19.72
CA LEU A 502 3.85 10.22 -20.27
C LEU A 502 4.48 9.15 -19.39
N THR A 503 5.33 8.36 -19.99
CA THR A 503 6.15 7.37 -19.29
C THR A 503 7.60 7.82 -19.34
N TRP A 504 8.42 7.39 -18.40
CA TRP A 504 9.84 7.72 -18.39
C TRP A 504 10.63 6.54 -17.82
N ASP A 505 11.87 6.32 -18.27
CA ASP A 505 12.73 5.18 -17.87
C ASP A 505 12.22 3.77 -18.25
N ALA A 506 10.92 3.48 -18.07
CA ALA A 506 10.25 2.26 -18.45
C ALA A 506 8.83 2.55 -18.94
N ASP A 507 8.40 1.87 -20.00
CA ASP A 507 7.19 2.21 -20.75
C ASP A 507 5.95 1.39 -20.35
N ALA A 508 4.78 1.99 -20.61
CA ALA A 508 3.46 1.36 -20.58
C ALA A 508 3.11 0.83 -21.99
N GLU A 509 1.88 0.37 -22.19
CA GLU A 509 1.35 0.14 -23.54
C GLU A 509 1.22 1.49 -24.27
N ARG A 510 1.57 1.52 -25.56
CA ARG A 510 1.65 2.78 -26.34
C ARG A 510 0.34 3.57 -26.40
N ASP A 511 -0.80 2.90 -26.30
CA ASP A 511 -2.11 3.54 -26.29
C ASP A 511 -2.52 4.07 -24.90
N ALA A 512 -1.78 3.73 -23.85
CA ALA A 512 -2.01 4.22 -22.48
C ALA A 512 -1.28 5.54 -22.18
N ARG A 513 -0.40 6.02 -23.06
CA ARG A 513 0.42 7.22 -22.87
C ARG A 513 0.59 8.05 -24.15
N ASP A 514 1.00 9.31 -24.00
CA ASP A 514 1.23 10.24 -25.10
C ASP A 514 2.67 10.14 -25.61
N PHE A 515 3.67 10.20 -24.71
CA PHE A 515 5.10 10.12 -25.00
C PHE A 515 5.87 9.26 -23.99
N LEU A 516 6.96 8.64 -24.42
CA LEU A 516 7.97 7.99 -23.57
C LEU A 516 9.22 8.86 -23.52
N ILE A 517 9.68 9.17 -22.32
CA ILE A 517 10.96 9.85 -22.08
C ILE A 517 12.01 8.77 -21.80
N ASN A 518 12.79 8.47 -22.83
CA ASN A 518 13.71 7.35 -22.80
C ASN A 518 15.16 7.83 -22.65
N GLN A 519 15.93 7.09 -21.87
CA GLN A 519 17.36 7.32 -21.71
C GLN A 519 18.15 7.10 -23.01
N ALA A 520 17.80 6.03 -23.72
CA ALA A 520 18.47 5.49 -24.89
C ALA A 520 17.61 4.37 -25.48
N THR A 521 17.84 4.02 -26.75
CA THR A 521 17.08 2.93 -27.38
C THR A 521 17.31 1.60 -26.64
N PRO A 522 16.27 0.75 -26.46
CA PRO A 522 16.44 -0.57 -25.85
C PRO A 522 17.48 -1.43 -26.58
N GLN A 523 17.52 -1.31 -27.92
CA GLN A 523 18.55 -1.91 -28.76
C GLN A 523 19.94 -1.37 -28.41
N GLY A 524 20.13 -0.05 -28.33
CA GLY A 524 21.40 0.56 -27.99
C GLY A 524 21.92 0.11 -26.63
N ILE A 525 21.05 0.05 -25.62
CA ILE A 525 21.40 -0.45 -24.27
C ILE A 525 21.80 -1.92 -24.33
N GLY A 526 20.96 -2.78 -24.91
CA GLY A 526 21.23 -4.21 -24.99
C GLY A 526 22.49 -4.53 -25.79
N TYR A 527 22.74 -3.78 -26.87
CA TYR A 527 23.92 -3.95 -27.71
C TYR A 527 25.18 -3.49 -26.99
N THR A 528 25.17 -2.32 -26.35
CA THR A 528 26.33 -1.84 -25.58
C THR A 528 26.68 -2.79 -24.44
N LEU A 529 25.69 -3.30 -23.70
CA LEU A 529 25.93 -4.29 -22.65
C LEU A 529 26.55 -5.59 -23.20
N THR A 530 26.07 -6.07 -24.34
CA THR A 530 26.56 -7.31 -24.95
C THR A 530 27.95 -7.14 -25.55
N ASP A 531 28.18 -6.05 -26.26
CA ASP A 531 29.48 -5.72 -26.87
C ASP A 531 30.54 -5.50 -25.76
N GLU A 532 30.15 -4.90 -24.64
CA GLU A 532 31.04 -4.72 -23.48
C GLU A 532 31.31 -6.04 -22.74
N ALA A 533 30.29 -6.89 -22.57
CA ALA A 533 30.49 -8.25 -22.05
C ALA A 533 31.46 -9.06 -22.93
N ALA A 534 31.35 -8.93 -24.25
CA ALA A 534 32.27 -9.57 -25.19
C ALA A 534 33.68 -9.02 -25.09
N ARG A 535 33.86 -7.70 -24.91
CA ARG A 535 35.17 -7.10 -24.65
C ARG A 535 35.81 -7.66 -23.38
N ILE A 536 35.06 -7.73 -22.28
CA ILE A 536 35.53 -8.25 -20.99
C ILE A 536 35.94 -9.73 -21.09
N LEU A 537 35.15 -10.52 -21.82
CA LEU A 537 35.35 -11.96 -21.97
C LEU A 537 36.24 -12.35 -23.15
N ASN A 538 36.83 -11.40 -23.89
CA ASN A 538 37.57 -11.66 -25.12
C ASN A 538 36.76 -12.54 -26.11
N ASN A 539 35.48 -12.23 -26.28
CA ASN A 539 34.50 -12.89 -27.15
C ASN A 539 34.16 -14.36 -26.80
N LYS A 540 34.62 -14.91 -25.66
CA LYS A 540 34.34 -16.30 -25.28
C LYS A 540 34.14 -16.49 -23.78
N GLY A 541 33.04 -17.14 -23.38
CA GLY A 541 32.79 -17.47 -21.97
C GLY A 541 31.33 -17.54 -21.58
N GLU A 542 31.07 -18.00 -20.36
CA GLU A 542 29.73 -18.05 -19.78
C GLU A 542 29.49 -16.79 -18.94
N PHE A 543 28.30 -16.19 -19.07
CA PHE A 543 27.86 -15.07 -18.25
C PHE A 543 26.43 -15.28 -17.74
N ALA A 544 26.10 -14.63 -16.63
CA ALA A 544 24.76 -14.62 -16.05
C ALA A 544 24.24 -13.19 -15.91
N ILE A 545 22.93 -13.03 -15.94
CA ILE A 545 22.26 -11.74 -15.73
C ILE A 545 21.63 -11.70 -14.35
N ILE A 546 21.84 -10.60 -13.62
CA ILE A 546 21.06 -10.26 -12.42
C ILE A 546 20.15 -9.08 -12.79
N THR A 547 18.85 -9.29 -12.79
CA THR A 547 17.84 -8.28 -13.14
C THR A 547 17.16 -7.74 -11.88
N ALA A 548 16.42 -6.63 -11.94
CA ALA A 548 15.62 -6.20 -10.78
C ALA A 548 14.44 -7.16 -10.60
N SER A 549 13.43 -7.08 -11.45
CA SER A 549 12.26 -7.95 -11.43
C SER A 549 12.15 -8.67 -12.77
N LEU A 550 11.58 -9.88 -12.78
CA LEU A 550 11.26 -10.58 -14.02
C LEU A 550 10.10 -9.91 -14.77
N SER A 551 9.34 -9.03 -14.10
CA SER A 551 8.23 -8.30 -14.71
C SER A 551 8.59 -6.89 -15.21
N ALA A 552 9.81 -6.41 -14.90
CA ALA A 552 10.26 -5.07 -15.23
C ALA A 552 10.28 -4.82 -16.75
N ALA A 553 9.44 -3.88 -17.20
CA ALA A 553 9.19 -3.65 -18.64
C ALA A 553 10.47 -3.33 -19.44
N ASN A 554 11.29 -2.38 -18.95
CA ASN A 554 12.52 -1.97 -19.65
C ASN A 554 13.59 -3.07 -19.68
N GLN A 555 13.82 -3.75 -18.55
CA GLN A 555 14.81 -4.83 -18.45
C GLN A 555 14.47 -6.00 -19.36
N ASN A 556 13.18 -6.34 -19.49
CA ASN A 556 12.74 -7.39 -20.42
C ASN A 556 13.02 -7.03 -21.88
N GLU A 557 12.82 -5.77 -22.29
CA GLU A 557 13.21 -5.32 -23.62
C GLU A 557 14.74 -5.30 -23.81
N TRP A 558 15.52 -4.90 -22.80
CA TRP A 558 16.99 -4.96 -22.88
C TRP A 558 17.49 -6.39 -23.02
N ILE A 559 16.97 -7.34 -22.22
CA ILE A 559 17.33 -8.76 -22.28
C ILE A 559 17.03 -9.35 -23.67
N LYS A 560 15.90 -8.98 -24.28
CA LYS A 560 15.56 -9.37 -25.65
C LYS A 560 16.62 -8.92 -26.65
N HIS A 561 17.07 -7.66 -26.56
CA HIS A 561 18.14 -7.14 -27.43
C HIS A 561 19.53 -7.71 -27.10
N ILE A 562 19.82 -8.02 -25.83
CA ILE A 562 21.04 -8.74 -25.43
C ILE A 562 21.07 -10.12 -26.11
N LYS A 563 19.98 -10.89 -26.04
CA LYS A 563 19.87 -12.20 -26.68
C LYS A 563 20.00 -12.10 -28.21
N ALA A 564 19.39 -11.08 -28.83
CA ALA A 564 19.50 -10.86 -30.26
C ALA A 564 20.95 -10.56 -30.68
N ARG A 565 21.64 -9.65 -29.96
CA ARG A 565 23.04 -9.28 -30.25
C ARG A 565 24.01 -10.44 -30.04
N LEU A 566 23.77 -11.24 -29.00
CA LEU A 566 24.52 -12.44 -28.69
C LEU A 566 24.49 -13.43 -29.87
N ALA A 567 23.30 -13.69 -30.40
CA ALA A 567 23.10 -14.59 -31.54
C ALA A 567 23.68 -14.05 -32.85
N GLU A 568 23.63 -12.72 -33.05
CA GLU A 568 24.12 -12.06 -34.26
C GLU A 568 25.66 -12.03 -34.35
N LYS A 569 26.35 -11.69 -33.24
CA LYS A 569 27.77 -11.28 -33.29
C LYS A 569 28.71 -12.12 -32.41
N TYR A 570 28.21 -12.78 -31.37
CA TYR A 570 29.05 -13.41 -30.34
C TYR A 570 28.66 -14.86 -30.02
N PRO A 571 28.77 -15.80 -30.98
CA PRO A 571 28.42 -17.21 -30.77
C PRO A 571 29.29 -17.92 -29.72
N GLY A 572 30.45 -17.35 -29.36
CA GLY A 572 31.34 -17.86 -28.31
C GLY A 572 30.93 -17.50 -26.88
N LEU A 573 29.96 -16.59 -26.73
CA LEU A 573 29.39 -16.21 -25.43
C LEU A 573 28.11 -17.00 -25.15
N LYS A 574 27.90 -17.36 -23.89
CA LYS A 574 26.74 -18.14 -23.46
C LYS A 574 26.11 -17.56 -22.21
N LEU A 575 24.83 -17.16 -22.32
CA LEU A 575 24.01 -16.76 -21.18
C LEU A 575 23.52 -18.02 -20.44
N VAL A 576 23.96 -18.21 -19.19
CA VAL A 576 23.65 -19.44 -18.43
C VAL A 576 22.50 -19.28 -17.44
N ALA A 577 22.24 -18.07 -16.96
CA ALA A 577 21.17 -17.80 -16.00
C ALA A 577 20.70 -16.34 -16.05
N ILE A 578 19.45 -16.12 -15.66
CA ILE A 578 18.88 -14.79 -15.35
C ILE A 578 18.24 -14.94 -13.97
N GLN A 579 18.72 -14.18 -12.97
CA GLN A 579 18.17 -14.19 -11.61
C GLN A 579 17.64 -12.80 -11.21
N PRO A 580 16.50 -12.71 -10.51
CA PRO A 580 15.96 -11.44 -10.03
C PRO A 580 16.49 -11.06 -8.65
N SER A 581 16.87 -9.80 -8.49
CA SER A 581 17.28 -9.21 -7.22
C SER A 581 16.17 -8.45 -6.50
N ASP A 582 15.01 -8.29 -7.13
CA ASP A 582 13.89 -7.43 -6.73
C ASP A 582 14.29 -5.97 -6.45
N GLY A 583 15.31 -5.48 -7.18
CA GLY A 583 15.88 -4.15 -6.97
C GLY A 583 16.68 -4.01 -5.67
N ASP A 584 16.88 -5.11 -4.93
CA ASP A 584 17.59 -5.11 -3.66
C ASP A 584 19.06 -5.55 -3.82
N ARG A 585 19.95 -4.88 -3.08
CA ARG A 585 21.40 -5.12 -3.16
C ARG A 585 21.79 -6.45 -2.52
N ASP A 586 21.22 -6.78 -1.37
CA ASP A 586 21.61 -7.95 -0.58
C ASP A 586 21.04 -9.23 -1.21
N ARG A 587 19.85 -9.14 -1.83
CA ARG A 587 19.35 -10.20 -2.69
C ARG A 587 20.18 -10.38 -3.95
N ALA A 588 20.62 -9.30 -4.61
CA ALA A 588 21.55 -9.41 -5.74
C ALA A 588 22.85 -10.11 -5.33
N PHE A 589 23.35 -9.82 -4.12
CA PHE A 589 24.51 -10.51 -3.54
C PHE A 589 24.24 -12.01 -3.38
N ALA A 590 23.12 -12.39 -2.73
CA ALA A 590 22.76 -13.79 -2.49
C ALA A 590 22.53 -14.58 -3.80
N GLU A 591 21.84 -13.98 -4.77
CA GLU A 591 21.62 -14.60 -6.09
C GLU A 591 22.93 -14.74 -6.87
N THR A 592 23.84 -13.76 -6.77
CA THR A 592 25.16 -13.87 -7.37
C THR A 592 25.96 -15.00 -6.74
N GLN A 593 25.93 -15.18 -5.41
CA GLN A 593 26.57 -16.33 -4.75
C GLN A 593 25.98 -17.66 -5.25
N THR A 594 24.66 -17.74 -5.40
CA THR A 594 23.98 -18.91 -5.96
C THR A 594 24.44 -19.20 -7.39
N VAL A 595 24.52 -18.18 -8.24
CA VAL A 595 25.03 -18.30 -9.61
C VAL A 595 26.47 -18.80 -9.63
N LEU A 596 27.37 -18.23 -8.83
CA LEU A 596 28.78 -18.64 -8.77
C LEU A 596 28.94 -20.10 -8.31
N LYS A 597 28.05 -20.60 -7.44
CA LYS A 597 28.04 -21.98 -6.96
C LYS A 597 27.48 -22.96 -7.99
N VAL A 598 26.37 -22.61 -8.64
CA VAL A 598 25.66 -23.48 -9.60
C VAL A 598 26.36 -23.52 -10.96
N TYR A 599 26.97 -22.40 -11.37
CA TYR A 599 27.64 -22.23 -12.66
C TYR A 599 29.12 -21.91 -12.44
N PRO A 600 29.97 -22.88 -12.06
CA PRO A 600 31.37 -22.63 -11.72
C PRO A 600 32.19 -22.05 -12.88
N ASN A 601 31.76 -22.29 -14.13
CA ASN A 601 32.42 -21.81 -15.34
C ASN A 601 32.05 -20.36 -15.72
N VAL A 602 31.09 -19.73 -15.02
CA VAL A 602 30.73 -18.33 -15.27
C VAL A 602 31.96 -17.43 -15.07
N LYS A 603 32.15 -16.47 -15.97
CA LYS A 603 33.27 -15.51 -15.97
C LYS A 603 32.82 -14.06 -15.89
N LEU A 604 31.53 -13.80 -16.10
CA LEU A 604 30.96 -12.46 -16.00
C LEU A 604 29.58 -12.50 -15.35
N ILE A 605 29.34 -11.56 -14.44
CA ILE A 605 28.00 -11.23 -13.95
C ILE A 605 27.59 -9.88 -14.57
N MET A 606 26.49 -9.88 -15.32
CA MET A 606 25.88 -8.69 -15.91
C MET A 606 24.66 -8.29 -15.09
N ALA A 607 24.80 -7.29 -14.22
CA ALA A 607 23.69 -6.81 -13.39
C ALA A 607 22.98 -5.61 -14.04
N ILE A 608 21.71 -5.74 -14.42
CA ILE A 608 20.97 -4.71 -15.18
C ILE A 608 20.00 -3.88 -14.32
N ALA A 609 20.35 -3.72 -13.04
CA ALA A 609 19.65 -2.88 -12.07
C ALA A 609 20.67 -2.15 -11.19
N ALA A 610 20.42 -0.88 -10.87
CA ALA A 610 21.42 -0.03 -10.24
C ALA A 610 21.93 -0.57 -8.89
N PRO A 611 21.06 -1.00 -7.95
CA PRO A 611 21.53 -1.62 -6.70
C PRO A 611 22.16 -3.02 -6.89
N ALA A 612 21.80 -3.72 -7.97
CA ALA A 612 22.27 -5.08 -8.20
C ALA A 612 23.74 -5.15 -8.61
N VAL A 613 24.27 -4.14 -9.31
CA VAL A 613 25.68 -4.10 -9.73
C VAL A 613 26.65 -4.14 -8.54
N PRO A 614 26.57 -3.23 -7.54
CA PRO A 614 27.44 -3.31 -6.37
C PRO A 614 27.18 -4.56 -5.51
N GLY A 615 25.94 -5.06 -5.43
CA GLY A 615 25.64 -6.33 -4.74
C GLY A 615 26.34 -7.53 -5.40
N ALA A 616 26.28 -7.63 -6.73
CA ALA A 616 27.00 -8.63 -7.49
C ALA A 616 28.52 -8.47 -7.38
N ALA A 617 29.03 -7.24 -7.43
CA ALA A 617 30.46 -6.96 -7.26
C ALA A 617 30.98 -7.38 -5.87
N GLU A 618 30.21 -7.10 -4.82
CA GLU A 618 30.54 -7.53 -3.46
C GLU A 618 30.53 -9.07 -3.35
N ALA A 619 29.54 -9.75 -3.94
CA ALA A 619 29.49 -11.22 -3.95
C ALA A 619 30.68 -11.84 -4.67
N VAL A 620 31.07 -11.31 -5.84
CA VAL A 620 32.25 -11.77 -6.57
C VAL A 620 33.52 -11.53 -5.74
N LYS A 621 33.68 -10.34 -5.15
CA LYS A 621 34.81 -10.01 -4.29
C LYS A 621 34.94 -10.98 -3.10
N GLN A 622 33.84 -11.27 -2.42
CA GLN A 622 33.83 -12.17 -1.25
C GLN A 622 34.00 -13.65 -1.62
N SER A 623 33.63 -14.04 -2.85
CA SER A 623 33.81 -15.43 -3.31
C SER A 623 35.29 -15.81 -3.52
N GLY A 624 36.19 -14.83 -3.61
CA GLY A 624 37.60 -15.05 -3.97
C GLY A 624 37.85 -15.37 -5.45
N ARG A 625 36.80 -15.41 -6.28
CA ARG A 625 36.87 -15.66 -7.74
C ARG A 625 37.36 -14.43 -8.50
N SER A 626 38.68 -14.18 -8.48
CA SER A 626 39.30 -13.06 -9.22
C SER A 626 39.20 -13.18 -10.75
N ASP A 627 38.88 -14.38 -11.25
CA ASP A 627 38.61 -14.70 -12.64
C ASP A 627 37.21 -14.33 -13.12
N VAL A 628 36.33 -13.88 -12.22
CA VAL A 628 34.98 -13.40 -12.53
C VAL A 628 34.96 -11.87 -12.48
N LYS A 629 34.38 -11.24 -13.49
CA LYS A 629 34.17 -9.78 -13.55
C LYS A 629 32.70 -9.42 -13.43
N VAL A 630 32.44 -8.16 -13.10
CA VAL A 630 31.10 -7.58 -13.06
C VAL A 630 31.00 -6.42 -14.05
N THR A 631 29.88 -6.34 -14.75
CA THR A 631 29.45 -5.18 -15.53
C THR A 631 27.94 -5.02 -15.40
N GLY A 632 27.38 -3.93 -15.90
CA GLY A 632 25.96 -3.70 -15.74
C GLY A 632 25.50 -2.25 -15.87
N LEU A 633 24.28 -2.00 -15.41
CA LEU A 633 23.65 -0.70 -15.36
C LEU A 633 23.59 -0.19 -13.92
N SER A 634 24.43 0.77 -13.55
CA SER A 634 24.41 1.39 -12.22
C SER A 634 25.06 2.76 -12.20
N LEU A 635 24.88 3.45 -11.07
CA LEU A 635 25.38 4.79 -10.81
C LEU A 635 26.91 4.77 -10.63
N PRO A 636 27.63 5.74 -11.23
CA PRO A 636 29.08 5.90 -11.02
C PRO A 636 29.47 5.91 -9.54
N ASN A 637 28.73 6.61 -8.67
CA ASN A 637 29.07 6.73 -7.26
C ASN A 637 28.98 5.41 -6.48
N MET A 638 28.01 4.56 -6.81
CA MET A 638 27.85 3.26 -6.16
C MET A 638 28.93 2.27 -6.58
N CYS A 639 29.41 2.38 -7.81
CA CYS A 639 30.35 1.42 -8.41
C CYS A 639 31.82 1.85 -8.32
N LYS A 640 32.11 3.14 -8.06
CA LYS A 640 33.47 3.71 -7.97
C LYS A 640 34.44 2.86 -7.13
N PRO A 641 34.09 2.40 -5.90
CA PRO A 641 35.00 1.56 -5.11
C PRO A 641 35.34 0.22 -5.77
N TYR A 642 34.38 -0.40 -6.44
CA TYR A 642 34.52 -1.70 -7.10
C TYR A 642 35.23 -1.62 -8.45
N VAL A 643 35.10 -0.48 -9.15
CA VAL A 643 35.86 -0.17 -10.37
C VAL A 643 37.33 0.05 -10.02
N HIS A 644 37.62 0.82 -8.97
CA HIS A 644 39.00 1.01 -8.49
C HIS A 644 39.64 -0.30 -8.01
N ALA A 645 38.85 -1.18 -7.38
CA ALA A 645 39.28 -2.52 -6.98
C ALA A 645 39.43 -3.51 -8.15
N GLY A 646 38.99 -3.15 -9.38
CA GLY A 646 39.09 -4.02 -10.56
C GLY A 646 38.13 -5.20 -10.57
N VAL A 647 37.09 -5.18 -9.73
CA VAL A 647 36.02 -6.21 -9.73
C VAL A 647 34.98 -5.87 -10.80
N ILE A 648 34.61 -4.59 -10.88
CA ILE A 648 33.83 -4.05 -11.98
C ILE A 648 34.79 -3.52 -13.04
N GLU A 649 34.71 -4.03 -14.26
CA GLU A 649 35.56 -3.53 -15.35
C GLU A 649 35.00 -2.22 -15.92
N SER A 650 33.69 -2.18 -16.10
CA SER A 650 32.94 -1.02 -16.58
C SER A 650 31.47 -1.16 -16.22
N ILE A 651 30.76 -0.04 -16.21
CA ILE A 651 29.30 0.03 -16.17
C ILE A 651 28.80 0.87 -17.34
N VAL A 652 27.57 0.65 -17.74
CA VAL A 652 26.88 1.40 -18.78
C VAL A 652 25.74 2.15 -18.12
N LEU A 653 25.58 3.44 -18.37
CA LEU A 653 24.40 4.18 -17.91
C LEU A 653 24.20 5.42 -18.77
N TRP A 654 23.65 6.47 -18.20
CA TRP A 654 23.34 7.77 -18.76
C TRP A 654 23.30 8.75 -17.59
N ASN A 655 23.18 10.05 -17.87
CA ASN A 655 23.00 11.03 -16.81
C ASN A 655 21.56 10.96 -16.28
N THR A 656 21.40 10.42 -15.08
CA THR A 656 20.10 10.22 -14.42
C THR A 656 19.46 11.53 -13.98
N ILE A 657 20.28 12.51 -13.59
CA ILE A 657 19.81 13.88 -13.29
C ILE A 657 19.17 14.47 -14.56
N ASP A 658 19.84 14.34 -15.70
CA ASP A 658 19.32 14.88 -16.97
C ASP A 658 18.06 14.16 -17.45
N LEU A 659 17.92 12.85 -17.19
CA LEU A 659 16.70 12.11 -17.48
C LEU A 659 15.50 12.66 -16.68
N GLY A 660 15.69 12.90 -15.38
CA GLY A 660 14.65 13.49 -14.55
C GLY A 660 14.28 14.91 -14.96
N TYR A 661 15.28 15.72 -15.29
CA TYR A 661 15.12 17.07 -15.81
C TYR A 661 14.32 17.09 -17.12
N LEU A 662 14.72 16.26 -18.09
CA LEU A 662 14.04 16.10 -19.38
C LEU A 662 12.58 15.67 -19.21
N THR A 663 12.30 14.79 -18.25
CA THR A 663 10.95 14.29 -18.00
C THR A 663 10.00 15.41 -17.59
N VAL A 664 10.41 16.32 -16.71
CA VAL A 664 9.58 17.45 -16.29
C VAL A 664 9.44 18.49 -17.39
N TYR A 665 10.49 18.74 -18.18
CA TYR A 665 10.41 19.60 -19.36
C TYR A 665 9.43 19.07 -20.41
N ALA A 666 9.50 17.78 -20.72
CA ALA A 666 8.57 17.15 -21.66
C ALA A 666 7.13 17.14 -21.11
N ALA A 667 6.95 16.94 -19.80
CA ALA A 667 5.65 17.05 -19.15
C ALA A 667 5.04 18.45 -19.30
N HIS A 668 5.84 19.49 -19.02
CA HIS A 668 5.42 20.87 -19.18
C HIS A 668 5.08 21.19 -20.64
N ALA A 669 5.95 20.83 -21.58
CA ALA A 669 5.76 21.07 -23.00
C ALA A 669 4.52 20.35 -23.55
N LEU A 670 4.25 19.12 -23.12
CA LEU A 670 3.03 18.39 -23.47
C LEU A 670 1.77 19.09 -22.93
N ASN A 671 1.85 19.64 -21.71
CA ASN A 671 0.74 20.34 -21.08
C ASN A 671 0.45 21.71 -21.72
N THR A 672 1.49 22.47 -22.09
CA THR A 672 1.35 23.78 -22.76
C THR A 672 1.06 23.66 -24.26
N GLY A 673 1.20 22.46 -24.82
CA GLY A 673 1.02 22.20 -26.25
C GLY A 673 2.23 22.58 -27.10
N GLU A 674 3.41 22.69 -26.49
CA GLU A 674 4.70 22.83 -27.18
C GLU A 674 5.23 21.49 -27.70
N LEU A 675 4.82 20.37 -27.12
CA LEU A 675 5.13 19.01 -27.60
C LEU A 675 3.86 18.32 -28.11
N LYS A 676 3.87 17.88 -29.37
CA LYS A 676 2.77 17.20 -30.07
C LYS A 676 3.28 16.01 -30.88
N ARG A 677 2.39 15.05 -31.14
CA ARG A 677 2.72 13.91 -32.02
C ARG A 677 3.12 14.41 -33.41
N GLY A 678 4.23 13.88 -33.93
CA GLY A 678 4.82 14.28 -35.19
C GLY A 678 5.95 15.30 -35.06
N ASP A 679 6.15 15.88 -33.87
CA ASP A 679 7.33 16.71 -33.61
C ASP A 679 8.60 15.88 -33.69
N ARG A 680 9.68 16.53 -34.12
CA ARG A 680 11.01 15.91 -34.30
C ARG A 680 12.04 16.38 -33.29
N GLU A 681 11.75 17.46 -32.58
CA GLU A 681 12.62 18.02 -31.56
C GLU A 681 11.82 18.60 -30.40
N LEU A 682 12.38 18.53 -29.20
CA LEU A 682 11.93 19.22 -28.00
C LEU A 682 13.05 20.14 -27.51
N ARG A 683 12.71 21.38 -27.14
CA ARG A 683 13.66 22.26 -26.44
C ARG A 683 13.53 22.06 -24.94
N ALA A 684 14.60 21.63 -24.29
CA ALA A 684 14.61 21.29 -22.86
C ALA A 684 15.73 22.04 -22.13
N GLY A 685 15.50 23.32 -21.82
CA GLY A 685 16.36 24.14 -20.96
C GLY A 685 17.86 23.98 -21.24
N ARG A 686 18.65 23.59 -20.23
CA ARG A 686 20.11 23.39 -20.35
C ARG A 686 20.52 22.22 -21.24
N LEU A 687 19.61 21.30 -21.57
CA LEU A 687 19.85 20.19 -22.49
C LEU A 687 19.72 20.63 -23.96
N GLY A 688 19.22 21.84 -24.23
CA GLY A 688 19.11 22.38 -25.58
C GLY A 688 18.04 21.64 -26.40
N ARG A 689 18.40 21.17 -27.60
CA ARG A 689 17.49 20.44 -28.50
C ARG A 689 17.64 18.94 -28.31
N ILE A 690 16.54 18.29 -27.99
CA ILE A 690 16.42 16.85 -27.78
C ILE A 690 15.62 16.25 -28.92
N GLU A 691 16.09 15.12 -29.46
CA GLU A 691 15.43 14.42 -30.55
C GLU A 691 14.10 13.78 -30.09
N VAL A 692 13.08 13.89 -30.93
CA VAL A 692 11.80 13.20 -30.79
C VAL A 692 11.66 12.25 -31.97
N GLN A 693 11.60 10.95 -31.70
CA GLN A 693 11.32 9.92 -32.71
C GLN A 693 9.97 9.27 -32.41
N ASP A 694 9.02 9.43 -33.32
CA ASP A 694 7.64 8.96 -33.20
C ASP A 694 6.93 9.47 -31.94
N ASP A 695 6.86 8.61 -30.91
CA ASP A 695 6.26 8.88 -29.61
C ASP A 695 7.29 8.84 -28.48
N GLU A 696 8.58 8.98 -28.80
CA GLU A 696 9.69 8.84 -27.86
C GLU A 696 10.60 10.08 -27.89
N VAL A 697 10.83 10.67 -26.71
CA VAL A 697 11.80 11.76 -26.50
C VAL A 697 13.06 11.15 -25.89
N ARG A 698 14.21 11.32 -26.54
CA ARG A 698 15.42 10.55 -26.18
C ARG A 698 16.52 11.41 -25.60
N LEU A 699 16.98 11.06 -24.41
CA LEU A 699 18.10 11.76 -23.78
C LEU A 699 19.40 11.60 -24.58
N GLY A 700 19.74 10.39 -25.03
CA GLY A 700 20.92 10.18 -25.87
C GLY A 700 21.34 8.72 -26.03
N ALA A 701 22.64 8.51 -26.24
CA ALA A 701 23.24 7.19 -26.29
C ALA A 701 23.70 6.74 -24.89
N PRO A 702 23.74 5.41 -24.63
CA PRO A 702 24.33 4.90 -23.40
C PRO A 702 25.82 5.28 -23.30
N PHE A 703 26.26 5.61 -22.10
CA PHE A 703 27.62 6.02 -21.78
C PHE A 703 28.34 4.94 -20.96
N ILE A 704 29.60 4.66 -21.29
CA ILE A 704 30.42 3.68 -20.59
C ILE A 704 31.26 4.39 -19.53
N PHE A 705 31.09 4.00 -18.27
CA PHE A 705 31.91 4.44 -17.16
C PHE A 705 32.91 3.34 -16.80
N ASN A 706 34.18 3.72 -16.72
CA ASN A 706 35.29 2.84 -16.41
C ASN A 706 36.33 3.61 -15.58
N LYS A 707 37.43 2.95 -15.24
CA LYS A 707 38.47 3.53 -14.38
C LYS A 707 39.04 4.87 -14.89
N SER A 708 38.99 5.15 -16.19
CA SER A 708 39.53 6.39 -16.76
C SER A 708 38.63 7.62 -16.59
N ASN A 709 37.33 7.43 -16.39
CA ASN A 709 36.35 8.53 -16.41
C ASN A 709 35.38 8.55 -15.21
N ILE A 710 35.28 7.46 -14.43
CA ILE A 710 34.26 7.31 -13.37
C ILE A 710 34.36 8.38 -12.27
N ASP A 711 35.55 8.92 -12.01
CA ASP A 711 35.76 9.96 -11.00
C ASP A 711 35.24 11.35 -11.42
N ARG A 712 34.85 11.53 -12.69
CA ARG A 712 34.28 12.79 -13.21
C ARG A 712 32.78 12.93 -12.97
N PHE A 713 32.14 11.89 -12.45
CA PHE A 713 30.70 11.81 -12.27
C PHE A 713 30.38 11.63 -10.79
N ASP A 714 29.36 12.38 -10.35
CA ASP A 714 28.89 12.43 -8.98
C ASP A 714 27.36 12.35 -8.94
N PHE A 715 26.84 11.21 -9.39
CA PHE A 715 25.43 10.86 -9.29
C PHE A 715 25.24 9.36 -9.05
#